data_AF-A0A8J4RE90-F1
#
_entry.id   AF-A0A8J4RE90-F1
#
_cell.length_a   1.000
_cell.length_b   1.000
_cell.length_c   1.000
_cell.angle_alpha   90.00
_cell.angle_beta   90.00
_cell.angle_gamma   90.00
#
_symmetry.space_group_name_H-M   'P 1'
#
loop_
_entity.id
_entity.type
_entity.pdbx_description
1 polymer ?
#
loop_
_entity_poly.entity_id
_entity_poly.type
_entity_poly.pdbx_seq_one_letter_code
_entity_poly.pdbx_strand_id
1 'polypeptide(L)'
;ITFSLLFSLVIAFVSDALSAAPDKTSVLSRDASFRHEFHEIVMAVGNDLNVEGFVDGVRLAWAVHLMLILDVIAARESVSNASSNDLGYLHSCLEVLFSNNVFQSLLEKVLRTAAFQNDDEDMIFVYNGYLHKLITCFLSQPPARDKVKESKEKAMSVLSHYRMASSHDFSHDSHLNSQQAIETGSLTFVSLLEFVSQIYQEPELLSGNDVLWTFVNFAGEDHTNFQTLVGFLNMLSTLACSQEGASKVFELLQGKAFRSVGWSTLFDCLSIYDEKFKQSIQTAGAMLPEFPEGDAKALVAYLNVLQKVMENGSPIERKNWFPDIEPLFKLLSYENVPPYLKGALRNAIATFVRVSPVLKDTIWSYLEQYDLPVVVGKSAQPMSAQVYDMQFELNEIEARREQYPSTISFLNLLNALIAEERDVSDRGRRFIGIFRFIYDHVFGPFPHRAYADPCEKWQLVVACLQHFHMILNMYDIKDEDIDIVADLSQFSTPTQQSPLQMQLPVLELLKDFMSGKTVFRNIMGVLLPGVNSIITERTSQIYGPLLEKAVQLSLEIIILVLEKDLFLSDYWRPLYQPLDVILAQDHNQIVALLEYVRYDFQLQIQQSSIKIMSILSSRMVGLVQLLLKSNAASSLIEDYAACLELRSEECQIIENSSDDPGVLIMQLLIDNVSRPAPNVTHLLLKFDLDTTVERTVLQPKYHYSCLKVILEILDKLVKPDVNALIHEFGFQFLYELCVDPVTCDPTMDLLSNKKYQFFIKHLDTIGVAPLPRRNTSQALRISSLHQRAWLLKLLAIELHIGDMSSSNHREACQSILAHLLGGKVVGIGTDGDVSHSPSLKNGAEYTGTRTIRKSKVWFVTSMFYVSSKPIVNLP
;
A
#
# COMPACT_ATOMS: atom_id res chain seq x y z
N ILE A 1 23.06 -0.66 -0.91
CA ILE A 1 24.47 -1.13 -1.00
C ILE A 1 24.84 -1.99 0.21
N THR A 2 24.87 -1.45 1.44
CA THR A 2 25.29 -2.22 2.63
C THR A 2 24.45 -3.48 2.84
N PHE A 3 23.13 -3.39 2.71
CA PHE A 3 22.24 -4.56 2.86
C PHE A 3 22.48 -5.57 1.75
N SER A 4 22.63 -5.10 0.51
CA SER A 4 22.96 -5.94 -0.64
C SER A 4 24.28 -6.70 -0.42
N LEU A 5 25.30 -6.08 0.17
CA LEU A 5 26.56 -6.74 0.52
C LEU A 5 26.40 -7.77 1.64
N LEU A 6 25.69 -7.41 2.72
CA LEU A 6 25.40 -8.33 3.82
C LEU A 6 24.67 -9.58 3.28
N PHE A 7 23.56 -9.39 2.58
CA PHE A 7 22.77 -10.50 2.05
C PHE A 7 23.53 -11.27 0.99
N SER A 8 24.39 -10.65 0.16
CA SER A 8 25.25 -11.40 -0.76
C SER A 8 26.18 -12.38 -0.04
N LEU A 9 26.78 -11.96 1.08
CA LEU A 9 27.63 -12.83 1.90
C LEU A 9 26.82 -13.94 2.61
N VAL A 10 25.68 -13.58 3.22
CA VAL A 10 24.77 -14.55 3.85
C VAL A 10 24.32 -15.61 2.83
N ILE A 11 23.89 -15.17 1.66
CA ILE A 11 23.45 -16.03 0.55
C ILE A 11 24.59 -16.94 0.10
N ALA A 12 25.81 -16.42 -0.06
CA ALA A 12 26.97 -17.20 -0.46
C ALA A 12 27.30 -18.31 0.55
N PHE A 13 27.37 -17.99 1.85
CA PHE A 13 27.70 -18.96 2.89
C PHE A 13 26.65 -20.04 3.06
N VAL A 14 25.37 -19.65 3.10
CA VAL A 14 24.25 -20.59 3.28
C VAL A 14 24.08 -21.47 2.05
N SER A 15 24.18 -20.91 0.83
CA SER A 15 24.05 -21.70 -0.40
C SER A 15 25.19 -22.69 -0.57
N ASP A 16 26.44 -22.28 -0.30
CA ASP A 16 27.60 -23.16 -0.39
C ASP A 16 27.50 -24.30 0.65
N ALA A 17 27.14 -23.99 1.90
CA ALA A 17 26.96 -24.99 2.95
C ALA A 17 25.85 -26.01 2.64
N LEU A 18 24.68 -25.55 2.15
CA LEU A 18 23.57 -26.44 1.78
C LEU A 18 23.85 -27.24 0.50
N SER A 19 24.70 -26.72 -0.40
CA SER A 19 25.11 -27.43 -1.62
C SER A 19 26.16 -28.52 -1.37
N ALA A 20 26.77 -28.52 -0.18
CA ALA A 20 27.75 -29.51 0.23
C ALA A 20 27.08 -30.86 0.52
N ALA A 21 26.87 -31.65 -0.53
CA ALA A 21 26.40 -33.03 -0.44
C ALA A 21 27.54 -33.97 0.03
N PRO A 22 27.23 -35.18 0.53
CA PRO A 22 28.25 -36.18 0.84
C PRO A 22 29.18 -36.50 -0.34
N ASP A 23 28.79 -36.19 -1.59
CA ASP A 23 29.62 -36.36 -2.80
C ASP A 23 30.20 -35.06 -3.40
N LYS A 24 29.80 -33.87 -2.92
CA LYS A 24 30.28 -32.56 -3.40
C LYS A 24 30.81 -31.72 -2.24
N THR A 25 32.12 -31.48 -2.21
CA THR A 25 32.74 -30.62 -1.19
C THR A 25 32.44 -29.14 -1.45
N SER A 26 32.13 -28.39 -0.38
CA SER A 26 31.96 -26.93 -0.40
C SER A 26 33.13 -26.24 -1.11
N VAL A 27 32.85 -25.20 -1.89
CA VAL A 27 33.87 -24.48 -2.65
C VAL A 27 34.67 -23.58 -1.73
N LEU A 28 34.01 -22.92 -0.77
CA LEU A 28 34.63 -22.01 0.19
C LEU A 28 35.45 -22.75 1.25
N SER A 29 35.06 -23.98 1.61
CA SER A 29 35.68 -24.73 2.70
C SER A 29 36.71 -25.77 2.26
N ARG A 30 37.02 -25.88 0.97
CA ARG A 30 38.08 -26.80 0.47
C ARG A 30 39.47 -26.44 1.00
N ASP A 31 39.72 -25.16 1.24
CA ASP A 31 41.02 -24.65 1.67
C ASP A 31 41.01 -24.31 3.16
N ALA A 32 41.84 -25.00 3.95
CA ALA A 32 41.98 -24.74 5.38
C ALA A 32 42.65 -23.39 5.67
N SER A 33 43.47 -22.88 4.75
CA SER A 33 44.11 -21.57 4.89
C SER A 33 43.10 -20.44 4.79
N PHE A 34 42.18 -20.52 3.82
CA PHE A 34 41.07 -19.59 3.70
C PHE A 34 40.18 -19.57 4.95
N ARG A 35 39.83 -20.74 5.50
CA ARG A 35 39.00 -20.80 6.73
C ARG A 35 39.67 -20.10 7.90
N HIS A 36 40.98 -20.29 8.08
CA HIS A 36 41.72 -19.62 9.14
C HIS A 36 41.80 -18.12 8.92
N GLU A 37 42.23 -17.68 7.72
CA GLU A 37 42.36 -16.25 7.39
C GLU A 37 41.01 -15.52 7.49
N PHE A 38 39.95 -16.10 6.95
CA PHE A 38 38.62 -15.51 7.00
C PHE A 38 38.06 -15.47 8.42
N HIS A 39 38.27 -16.52 9.22
CA HIS A 39 37.86 -16.51 10.63
C HIS A 39 38.56 -15.39 11.41
N GLU A 40 39.88 -15.20 11.24
CA GLU A 40 40.60 -14.08 11.86
C GLU A 40 40.04 -12.72 11.41
N ILE A 41 39.73 -12.56 10.13
CA ILE A 41 39.14 -11.31 9.59
C ILE A 41 37.78 -11.03 10.21
N VAL A 42 36.89 -12.02 10.29
CA VAL A 42 35.51 -11.84 10.78
C VAL A 42 35.46 -11.69 12.30
N MET A 43 36.41 -12.28 13.02
CA MET A 43 36.51 -12.16 14.48
C MET A 43 37.28 -10.92 14.92
N ALA A 44 37.95 -10.20 14.01
CA ALA A 44 38.57 -8.93 14.32
C ALA A 44 37.52 -7.89 14.76
N VAL A 45 37.83 -7.16 15.83
CA VAL A 45 36.95 -6.11 16.36
C VAL A 45 37.07 -4.87 15.47
N GLY A 46 35.94 -4.43 14.90
CA GLY A 46 35.87 -3.20 14.11
C GLY A 46 35.91 -1.95 15.00
N ASN A 47 36.47 -0.86 14.46
CA ASN A 47 36.48 0.45 15.14
C ASN A 47 35.14 1.20 15.02
N ASP A 48 34.26 0.83 14.08
CA ASP A 48 32.98 1.49 13.82
C ASP A 48 31.80 0.61 14.27
N LEU A 49 31.09 1.09 15.31
CA LEU A 49 29.92 0.42 15.88
C LEU A 49 28.78 0.23 14.87
N ASN A 50 28.65 1.09 13.86
CA ASN A 50 27.62 0.93 12.83
C ASN A 50 27.93 -0.25 11.91
N VAL A 51 29.20 -0.39 11.51
CA VAL A 51 29.68 -1.50 10.66
C VAL A 51 29.65 -2.82 11.43
N GLU A 52 30.02 -2.78 12.72
CA GLU A 52 30.11 -3.97 13.58
C GLU A 52 28.81 -4.78 13.59
N GLY A 53 27.64 -4.12 13.57
CA GLY A 53 26.36 -4.84 13.54
C GLY A 53 26.03 -5.55 12.23
N PHE A 54 26.58 -5.09 11.11
CA PHE A 54 26.50 -5.84 9.85
C PHE A 54 27.50 -7.00 9.84
N VAL A 55 28.68 -6.81 10.43
CA VAL A 55 29.68 -7.88 10.60
C VAL A 55 29.15 -8.99 11.52
N ASP A 56 28.37 -8.65 12.55
CA ASP A 56 27.66 -9.60 13.39
C ASP A 56 26.74 -10.53 12.59
N GLY A 57 26.03 -10.00 11.58
CA GLY A 57 25.26 -10.81 10.64
C GLY A 57 26.12 -11.79 9.84
N VAL A 58 27.30 -11.35 9.41
CA VAL A 58 28.27 -12.20 8.72
C VAL A 58 28.83 -13.27 9.66
N ARG A 59 29.10 -12.94 10.94
CA ARG A 59 29.52 -13.91 11.98
C ARG A 59 28.48 -15.00 12.17
N LEU A 60 27.20 -14.64 12.18
CA LEU A 60 26.11 -15.61 12.31
C LEU A 60 26.06 -16.55 11.10
N ALA A 61 26.14 -16.01 9.89
CA ALA A 61 26.17 -16.82 8.67
C ALA A 61 27.42 -17.72 8.62
N TRP A 62 28.58 -17.21 9.06
CA TRP A 62 29.82 -17.98 9.14
C TRP A 62 29.74 -19.12 10.17
N ALA A 63 29.14 -18.87 11.35
CA ALA A 63 28.94 -19.90 12.36
C ALA A 63 28.05 -21.04 11.83
N VAL A 64 26.94 -20.71 11.15
CA VAL A 64 26.06 -21.72 10.54
C VAL A 64 26.78 -22.50 9.44
N HIS A 65 27.58 -21.82 8.62
CA HIS A 65 28.41 -22.45 7.60
C HIS A 65 29.39 -23.47 8.21
N LEU A 66 30.12 -23.08 9.27
CA LEU A 66 31.02 -23.99 10.01
C LEU A 66 30.28 -25.20 10.60
N MET A 67 29.09 -25.01 11.19
CA MET A 67 28.29 -26.11 11.73
C MET A 67 27.94 -27.15 10.66
N LEU A 68 27.44 -26.70 9.50
CA LEU A 68 27.01 -27.60 8.42
C LEU A 68 28.19 -28.36 7.81
N ILE A 69 29.35 -27.73 7.67
CA ILE A 69 30.55 -28.40 7.16
C ILE A 69 31.10 -29.41 8.17
N LEU A 70 31.13 -29.07 9.46
CA LEU A 70 31.59 -29.99 10.49
C LEU A 70 30.69 -31.22 10.59
N ASP A 71 29.38 -31.08 10.40
CA ASP A 71 28.42 -32.18 10.35
C ASP A 71 28.67 -33.10 9.12
N VAL A 72 28.91 -32.52 7.94
CA VAL A 72 29.24 -33.27 6.71
C VAL A 72 30.59 -34.00 6.84
N ILE A 73 31.59 -33.39 7.48
CA ILE A 73 32.90 -34.02 7.73
C ILE A 73 32.75 -35.16 8.75
N ALA A 74 31.99 -34.96 9.83
CA ALA A 74 31.69 -35.99 10.82
C ALA A 74 30.93 -37.19 10.22
N ALA A 75 30.06 -36.95 9.24
CA ALA A 75 29.37 -38.01 8.51
C ALA A 75 30.27 -38.80 7.54
N ARG A 76 31.39 -38.21 7.06
CA ARG A 76 32.34 -38.86 6.14
C ARG A 76 33.41 -39.70 6.84
N GLU A 77 33.84 -39.34 8.05
CA GLU A 77 34.94 -39.98 8.75
C GLU A 77 34.44 -40.70 10.02
N SER A 78 34.39 -42.03 10.00
CA SER A 78 34.11 -42.85 11.20
C SER A 78 35.24 -42.86 12.24
N VAL A 79 36.24 -41.98 12.07
CA VAL A 79 37.33 -41.74 13.02
C VAL A 79 37.52 -40.23 13.13
N SER A 80 37.42 -39.73 14.37
CA SER A 80 37.47 -38.34 14.81
C SER A 80 38.75 -37.60 14.40
N ASN A 81 38.82 -37.07 13.18
CA ASN A 81 39.84 -36.12 12.74
C ASN A 81 39.24 -34.78 12.26
N ALA A 82 38.05 -34.40 12.73
CA ALA A 82 37.66 -32.99 12.69
C ALA A 82 38.78 -32.18 13.36
N SER A 83 39.40 -31.26 12.64
CA SER A 83 40.55 -30.53 13.18
C SER A 83 40.12 -29.82 14.46
N SER A 84 40.88 -29.96 15.55
CA SER A 84 40.56 -29.33 16.85
C SER A 84 40.34 -27.81 16.74
N ASN A 85 40.90 -27.21 15.69
CA ASN A 85 40.86 -25.78 15.43
C ASN A 85 39.51 -25.33 14.85
N ASP A 86 38.90 -26.10 13.94
CA ASP A 86 37.61 -25.74 13.33
C ASP A 86 36.46 -25.76 14.37
N LEU A 87 36.51 -26.71 15.33
CA LEU A 87 35.57 -26.74 16.46
C LEU A 87 35.81 -25.57 17.43
N GLY A 88 37.08 -25.18 17.63
CA GLY A 88 37.45 -23.98 18.39
C GLY A 88 36.93 -22.69 17.77
N TYR A 89 37.01 -22.55 16.44
CA TYR A 89 36.44 -21.43 15.70
C TYR A 89 34.93 -21.33 15.87
N LEU A 90 34.22 -22.45 15.79
CA LEU A 90 32.77 -22.49 16.01
C LEU A 90 32.39 -22.04 17.42
N HIS A 91 33.06 -22.56 18.45
CA HIS A 91 32.81 -22.15 19.83
C HIS A 91 33.10 -20.66 20.04
N SER A 92 34.20 -20.15 19.48
CA SER A 92 34.52 -18.73 19.56
C SER A 92 33.46 -17.84 18.89
N CYS A 93 32.96 -18.24 17.71
CA CYS A 93 31.86 -17.54 17.06
C CYS A 93 30.60 -17.57 17.92
N LEU A 94 30.20 -18.73 18.45
CA LEU A 94 29.01 -18.86 19.29
C LEU A 94 29.09 -18.01 20.56
N GLU A 95 30.24 -17.93 21.23
CA GLU A 95 30.42 -17.05 22.38
C GLU A 95 30.21 -15.58 22.00
N VAL A 96 30.80 -15.13 20.89
CA VAL A 96 30.62 -13.75 20.38
C VAL A 96 29.16 -13.48 20.00
N LEU A 97 28.49 -14.41 19.33
CA LEU A 97 27.10 -14.24 18.92
C LEU A 97 26.16 -13.96 20.11
N PHE A 98 26.34 -14.69 21.21
CA PHE A 98 25.50 -14.54 22.39
C PHE A 98 25.93 -13.40 23.31
N SER A 99 27.23 -13.14 23.45
CA SER A 99 27.75 -12.04 24.28
C SER A 99 27.46 -10.67 23.67
N ASN A 100 27.54 -10.53 22.33
CA ASN A 100 27.21 -9.29 21.64
C ASN A 100 25.72 -9.14 21.32
N ASN A 101 24.89 -10.13 21.66
CA ASN A 101 23.47 -10.20 21.29
C ASN A 101 23.23 -9.83 19.81
N VAL A 102 23.84 -10.62 18.91
CA VAL A 102 23.81 -10.39 17.48
C VAL A 102 22.39 -10.34 16.90
N PHE A 103 21.45 -11.08 17.50
CA PHE A 103 20.05 -11.05 17.11
C PHE A 103 19.44 -9.65 17.28
N GLN A 104 19.73 -8.95 18.39
CA GLN A 104 19.29 -7.58 18.60
C GLN A 104 19.94 -6.62 17.60
N SER A 105 21.24 -6.76 17.37
CA SER A 105 22.00 -5.95 16.41
C SER A 105 21.38 -6.03 15.00
N LEU A 106 21.05 -7.24 14.55
CA LEU A 106 20.37 -7.47 13.26
C LEU A 106 18.94 -6.94 13.23
N LEU A 107 18.19 -7.07 14.32
CA LEU A 107 16.84 -6.51 14.44
C LEU A 107 16.87 -4.99 14.25
N GLU A 108 17.72 -4.28 14.98
CA GLU A 108 17.74 -2.80 14.99
C GLU A 108 18.40 -2.21 13.74
N LYS A 109 19.50 -2.80 13.26
CA LYS A 109 20.29 -2.22 12.16
C LYS A 109 19.88 -2.70 10.77
N VAL A 110 19.08 -3.77 10.69
CA VAL A 110 18.62 -4.33 9.42
C VAL A 110 17.09 -4.40 9.41
N LEU A 111 16.49 -5.33 10.15
CA LEU A 111 15.08 -5.73 9.95
C LEU A 111 14.05 -4.65 10.33
N ARG A 112 14.34 -3.80 11.33
CA ARG A 112 13.46 -2.71 11.79
C ARG A 112 13.71 -1.38 11.10
N THR A 113 14.65 -1.32 10.16
CA THR A 113 14.97 -0.08 9.44
C THR A 113 13.99 0.15 8.29
N ALA A 114 13.68 1.42 8.02
CA ALA A 114 12.86 1.80 6.87
C ALA A 114 13.43 1.27 5.55
N ALA A 115 14.76 1.25 5.41
CA ALA A 115 15.44 0.75 4.22
C ALA A 115 15.19 -0.74 3.94
N PHE A 116 14.91 -1.56 4.97
CA PHE A 116 14.55 -2.97 4.79
C PHE A 116 13.04 -3.12 4.61
N GLN A 117 12.24 -2.49 5.47
CA GLN A 117 10.79 -2.66 5.50
C GLN A 117 10.08 -2.07 4.27
N ASN A 118 10.68 -1.05 3.66
CA ASN A 118 10.13 -0.36 2.49
C ASN A 118 10.78 -0.79 1.18
N ASP A 119 11.66 -1.80 1.18
CA ASP A 119 12.27 -2.34 -0.03
C ASP A 119 11.23 -3.10 -0.87
N ASP A 120 11.61 -3.51 -2.07
CA ASP A 120 10.77 -4.30 -2.97
C ASP A 120 10.33 -5.63 -2.32
N GLU A 121 9.04 -5.97 -2.44
CA GLU A 121 8.46 -7.17 -1.80
C GLU A 121 9.17 -8.46 -2.21
N ASP A 122 9.58 -8.58 -3.49
CA ASP A 122 10.32 -9.75 -3.98
C ASP A 122 11.71 -9.83 -3.33
N MET A 123 12.35 -8.69 -3.11
CA MET A 123 13.67 -8.63 -2.44
C MET A 123 13.55 -8.99 -0.96
N ILE A 124 12.56 -8.44 -0.26
CA ILE A 124 12.27 -8.79 1.15
C ILE A 124 12.00 -10.29 1.26
N PHE A 125 11.20 -10.86 0.35
CA PHE A 125 10.92 -12.30 0.32
C PHE A 125 12.19 -13.13 0.13
N VAL A 126 13.07 -12.76 -0.80
CA VAL A 126 14.37 -13.43 -1.00
C VAL A 126 15.22 -13.35 0.27
N TYR A 127 15.33 -12.17 0.88
CA TYR A 127 16.09 -11.98 2.11
C TYR A 127 15.55 -12.84 3.26
N ASN A 128 14.24 -12.81 3.49
CA ASN A 128 13.58 -13.63 4.51
C ASN A 128 13.73 -15.12 4.23
N GLY A 129 13.68 -15.56 2.96
CA GLY A 129 13.92 -16.96 2.59
C GLY A 129 15.32 -17.46 2.95
N TYR A 130 16.35 -16.61 2.83
CA TYR A 130 17.70 -16.96 3.25
C TYR A 130 17.93 -16.85 4.77
N LEU A 131 17.31 -15.88 5.44
CA LEU A 131 17.31 -15.82 6.90
C LEU A 131 16.59 -17.01 7.52
N HIS A 132 15.49 -17.45 6.92
CA HIS A 132 14.78 -18.68 7.30
C HIS A 132 15.69 -19.90 7.20
N LYS A 133 16.41 -20.09 6.08
CA LYS A 133 17.37 -21.19 5.92
C LYS A 133 18.47 -21.12 6.98
N LEU A 134 19.03 -19.93 7.19
CA LEU A 134 20.06 -19.69 8.19
C LEU A 134 19.59 -20.07 9.59
N ILE A 135 18.41 -19.62 10.01
CA ILE A 135 17.85 -19.90 11.35
C ILE A 135 17.43 -21.36 11.49
N THR A 136 16.87 -21.96 10.46
CA THR A 136 16.51 -23.39 10.48
C THR A 136 17.76 -24.27 10.66
N CYS A 137 18.86 -23.93 9.98
CA CYS A 137 20.14 -24.61 10.16
C CYS A 137 20.75 -24.34 11.53
N PHE A 138 20.66 -23.10 12.03
CA PHE A 138 21.13 -22.76 13.37
C PHE A 138 20.37 -23.55 14.45
N LEU A 139 19.05 -23.62 14.38
CA LEU A 139 18.21 -24.30 15.36
C LEU A 139 18.20 -25.83 15.20
N SER A 140 18.69 -26.40 14.10
CA SER A 140 18.79 -27.85 13.94
C SER A 140 20.04 -28.46 14.58
N GLN A 141 21.11 -27.66 14.72
CA GLN A 141 22.43 -28.15 15.10
C GLN A 141 22.63 -28.22 16.64
N PRO A 142 23.17 -29.32 17.20
CA PRO A 142 23.38 -29.49 18.64
C PRO A 142 24.15 -28.37 19.35
N PRO A 143 25.33 -27.90 18.87
CA PRO A 143 26.11 -26.89 19.61
C PRO A 143 25.38 -25.54 19.75
N ALA A 144 24.54 -25.20 18.77
CA ALA A 144 23.69 -24.03 18.84
C ALA A 144 22.54 -24.21 19.84
N ARG A 145 21.87 -25.38 19.83
CA ARG A 145 20.79 -25.71 20.78
C ARG A 145 21.25 -25.64 22.23
N ASP A 146 22.45 -26.15 22.52
CA ASP A 146 23.03 -26.10 23.87
C ASP A 146 23.23 -24.65 24.33
N LYS A 147 23.73 -23.76 23.44
CA LYS A 147 23.87 -22.34 23.73
C LYS A 147 22.54 -21.61 23.88
N VAL A 148 21.54 -21.94 23.05
CA VAL A 148 20.18 -21.40 23.18
C VAL A 148 19.56 -21.83 24.51
N LYS A 149 19.78 -23.08 24.94
CA LYS A 149 19.32 -23.57 26.25
C LYS A 149 20.02 -22.85 27.41
N GLU A 150 21.34 -22.68 27.35
CA GLU A 150 22.10 -21.91 28.34
C GLU A 150 21.57 -20.48 28.45
N SER A 151 21.30 -19.83 27.31
CA SER A 151 20.72 -18.47 27.24
C SER A 151 19.30 -18.42 27.82
N LYS A 152 18.45 -19.41 27.51
CA LYS A 152 17.10 -19.52 28.08
C LYS A 152 17.16 -19.66 29.61
N GLU A 153 17.96 -20.58 30.13
CA GLU A 153 18.10 -20.82 31.58
C GLU A 153 18.63 -19.56 32.29
N LYS A 154 19.60 -18.86 31.70
CA LYS A 154 20.08 -17.56 32.18
C LYS A 154 18.94 -16.55 32.24
N ALA A 155 18.18 -16.37 31.16
CA ALA A 155 17.06 -15.42 31.10
C ALA A 155 15.95 -15.73 32.12
N MET A 156 15.66 -17.01 32.38
CA MET A 156 14.67 -17.44 33.39
C MET A 156 15.18 -17.32 34.83
N SER A 157 16.50 -17.36 35.05
CA SER A 157 17.12 -17.21 36.37
C SER A 157 17.18 -15.76 36.86
N VAL A 158 17.04 -14.78 35.96
CA VAL A 158 16.99 -13.36 36.31
C VAL A 158 15.68 -13.06 37.01
N LEU A 159 15.76 -12.78 38.32
CA LEU A 159 14.63 -12.28 39.10
C LEU A 159 14.18 -10.93 38.51
N SER A 160 12.91 -10.83 38.12
CA SER A 160 12.31 -9.56 37.73
C SER A 160 12.39 -8.61 38.92
N HIS A 161 13.20 -7.56 38.80
CA HIS A 161 13.18 -6.46 39.76
C HIS A 161 11.83 -5.75 39.64
N TYR A 162 10.84 -6.14 40.44
CA TYR A 162 9.72 -5.27 40.81
C TYR A 162 10.28 -4.12 41.66
N ARG A 163 11.01 -3.18 41.03
CA ARG A 163 11.39 -1.91 41.67
C ARG A 163 10.40 -0.84 41.25
N MET A 164 9.73 -0.30 42.27
CA MET A 164 8.88 0.88 42.20
C MET A 164 9.60 1.99 41.42
N ALA A 165 9.00 2.41 40.31
CA ALA A 165 9.42 3.58 39.57
C ALA A 165 9.15 4.84 40.42
N SER A 166 10.10 5.21 41.25
CA SER A 166 10.16 6.56 41.84
C SER A 166 11.63 6.93 42.09
N SER A 167 11.99 8.16 41.69
CA SER A 167 13.29 8.83 41.77
C SER A 167 14.37 8.42 40.75
N HIS A 168 14.38 9.14 39.62
CA HIS A 168 15.63 9.52 38.97
C HIS A 168 16.35 10.51 39.88
N ASP A 169 17.49 10.10 40.46
CA ASP A 169 18.51 11.05 40.92
C ASP A 169 19.88 10.56 40.45
N PHE A 170 20.61 11.50 39.85
CA PHE A 170 21.92 11.34 39.22
C PHE A 170 23.02 11.09 40.25
N SER A 171 23.80 10.01 40.08
CA SER A 171 25.27 10.03 40.31
C SER A 171 25.96 8.73 39.84
N HIS A 172 26.90 8.90 38.89
CA HIS A 172 28.04 8.03 38.49
C HIS A 172 28.81 7.43 39.70
N ASP A 173 29.63 6.37 39.65
CA ASP A 173 30.30 5.61 38.58
C ASP A 173 30.85 4.30 39.20
N SER A 174 31.31 3.37 38.35
CA SER A 174 32.22 2.22 38.65
C SER A 174 31.66 0.79 38.79
N HIS A 175 30.35 0.54 38.62
CA HIS A 175 29.78 -0.83 38.58
C HIS A 175 29.11 -1.23 37.24
N LEU A 176 29.21 -0.38 36.22
CA LEU A 176 28.45 -0.49 34.96
C LEU A 176 28.86 -1.68 34.07
N ASN A 177 30.13 -2.11 34.08
CA ASN A 177 30.60 -3.16 33.14
C ASN A 177 30.17 -4.58 33.55
N SER A 178 30.02 -4.88 34.84
CA SER A 178 29.54 -6.19 35.30
C SER A 178 28.01 -6.29 35.31
N GLN A 179 27.29 -5.16 35.37
CA GLN A 179 25.83 -5.12 35.25
C GLN A 179 25.36 -5.20 33.79
N GLN A 180 26.05 -4.51 32.85
CA GLN A 180 25.74 -4.61 31.42
C GLN A 180 25.92 -6.03 30.85
N ALA A 181 26.93 -6.78 31.32
CA ALA A 181 27.17 -8.16 30.88
C ALA A 181 26.13 -9.18 31.40
N ILE A 182 25.52 -8.89 32.56
CA ILE A 182 24.45 -9.73 33.15
C ILE A 182 23.09 -9.39 32.50
N GLU A 183 22.86 -8.12 32.14
CA GLU A 183 21.67 -7.69 31.40
C GLU A 183 21.67 -8.17 29.94
N THR A 184 22.80 -8.11 29.23
CA THR A 184 22.91 -8.56 27.82
C THR A 184 22.63 -10.05 27.65
N GLY A 185 23.20 -10.93 28.50
CA GLY A 185 22.97 -12.37 28.43
C GLY A 185 21.53 -12.81 28.72
N SER A 186 20.78 -11.99 29.47
CA SER A 186 19.36 -12.24 29.78
C SER A 186 18.41 -11.85 28.64
N LEU A 187 18.82 -10.89 27.81
CA LEU A 187 18.04 -10.38 26.68
C LEU A 187 18.27 -11.17 25.39
N THR A 188 19.42 -11.84 25.23
CA THR A 188 19.75 -12.57 23.99
C THR A 188 18.72 -13.63 23.62
N PHE A 189 18.15 -14.36 24.59
CA PHE A 189 17.08 -15.31 24.30
C PHE A 189 15.81 -14.61 23.81
N VAL A 190 15.43 -13.47 24.41
CA VAL A 190 14.27 -12.67 23.97
C VAL A 190 14.52 -12.11 22.57
N SER A 191 15.71 -11.57 22.30
CA SER A 191 16.10 -11.08 20.97
C SER A 191 16.09 -12.20 19.93
N LEU A 192 16.45 -13.44 20.28
CA LEU A 192 16.31 -14.59 19.38
C LEU A 192 14.85 -14.87 19.05
N LEU A 193 13.93 -14.84 20.03
CA LEU A 193 12.49 -15.01 19.79
C LEU A 193 11.94 -13.91 18.87
N GLU A 194 12.34 -12.65 19.10
CA GLU A 194 11.98 -11.52 18.24
C GLU A 194 12.57 -11.64 16.84
N PHE A 195 13.81 -12.12 16.71
CA PHE A 195 14.46 -12.33 15.42
C PHE A 195 13.76 -13.40 14.59
N VAL A 196 13.41 -14.53 15.23
CA VAL A 196 12.56 -15.56 14.61
C VAL A 196 11.21 -14.95 14.22
N SER A 197 10.58 -14.19 15.11
CA SER A 197 9.29 -13.53 14.86
C SER A 197 9.30 -12.62 13.63
N GLN A 198 10.37 -11.86 13.38
CA GLN A 198 10.49 -11.01 12.19
C GLN A 198 10.67 -11.81 10.89
N ILE A 199 11.43 -12.90 10.91
CA ILE A 199 11.70 -13.71 9.70
C ILE A 199 10.43 -14.42 9.21
N TYR A 200 9.60 -14.90 10.13
CA TYR A 200 8.43 -15.71 9.83
C TYR A 200 7.12 -14.91 9.74
N GLN A 201 7.20 -13.62 9.43
CA GLN A 201 6.02 -12.85 9.05
C GLN A 201 5.41 -13.36 7.73
N GLU A 202 6.24 -13.93 6.85
CA GLU A 202 5.82 -14.52 5.57
C GLU A 202 5.15 -15.89 5.75
N PRO A 203 3.86 -16.05 5.38
CA PRO A 203 3.09 -17.29 5.56
C PRO A 203 3.72 -18.51 4.89
N GLU A 204 4.37 -18.32 3.74
CA GLU A 204 4.92 -19.41 2.92
C GLU A 204 6.07 -20.15 3.62
N LEU A 205 6.85 -19.43 4.42
CA LEU A 205 8.04 -19.97 5.13
C LEU A 205 7.68 -20.89 6.31
N LEU A 206 6.42 -20.92 6.73
CA LEU A 206 5.95 -21.75 7.85
C LEU A 206 5.63 -23.19 7.44
N SER A 207 5.33 -23.43 6.17
CA SER A 207 4.86 -24.72 5.68
C SER A 207 5.94 -25.81 5.82
N GLY A 208 5.61 -26.92 6.49
CA GLY A 208 6.52 -28.06 6.66
C GLY A 208 7.75 -27.83 7.54
N ASN A 209 7.81 -26.74 8.32
CA ASN A 209 8.97 -26.41 9.15
C ASN A 209 8.93 -27.07 10.55
N ASP A 210 9.22 -28.37 10.60
CA ASP A 210 9.22 -29.15 11.86
C ASP A 210 10.27 -28.67 12.88
N VAL A 211 11.40 -28.14 12.40
CA VAL A 211 12.47 -27.62 13.26
C VAL A 211 11.99 -26.41 14.05
N LEU A 212 11.26 -25.49 13.40
CA LEU A 212 10.67 -24.33 14.04
C LEU A 212 9.65 -24.73 15.10
N TRP A 213 8.72 -25.63 14.78
CA TRP A 213 7.71 -26.09 15.75
C TRP A 213 8.33 -26.87 16.92
N THR A 214 9.43 -27.58 16.70
CA THR A 214 10.22 -28.19 17.79
C THR A 214 10.83 -27.12 18.69
N PHE A 215 11.38 -26.05 18.11
CA PHE A 215 11.89 -24.91 18.86
C PHE A 215 10.79 -24.17 19.63
N VAL A 216 9.59 -23.99 19.05
CA VAL A 216 8.42 -23.39 19.72
C VAL A 216 8.03 -24.18 20.96
N ASN A 217 7.93 -25.51 20.86
CA ASN A 217 7.64 -26.37 22.00
C ASN A 217 8.72 -26.25 23.09
N PHE A 218 9.99 -26.21 22.70
CA PHE A 218 11.10 -25.98 23.64
C PHE A 218 11.03 -24.58 24.29
N ALA A 219 10.70 -23.54 23.53
CA ALA A 219 10.71 -22.17 23.99
C ALA A 219 9.58 -21.88 25.00
N GLY A 220 8.39 -22.45 24.79
CA GLY A 220 7.18 -22.15 25.57
C GLY A 220 7.12 -22.71 27.00
N GLU A 221 8.08 -23.56 27.40
CA GLU A 221 8.10 -24.19 28.72
C GLU A 221 8.73 -23.31 29.81
N ASP A 222 8.14 -23.34 31.01
CA ASP A 222 8.66 -22.82 32.28
C ASP A 222 9.05 -21.31 32.28
N HIS A 223 8.22 -20.43 31.71
CA HIS A 223 8.41 -18.98 31.80
C HIS A 223 8.26 -18.46 33.25
N THR A 224 9.33 -17.87 33.79
CA THR A 224 9.36 -17.26 35.15
C THR A 224 9.41 -15.72 35.14
N ASN A 225 9.69 -15.12 33.98
CA ASN A 225 9.80 -13.68 33.77
C ASN A 225 8.81 -13.22 32.68
N PHE A 226 8.16 -12.07 32.85
CA PHE A 226 7.24 -11.53 31.87
C PHE A 226 7.92 -11.22 30.53
N GLN A 227 9.20 -10.82 30.51
CA GLN A 227 9.91 -10.50 29.25
C GLN A 227 10.03 -11.72 28.33
N THR A 228 10.35 -12.89 28.88
CA THR A 228 10.45 -14.13 28.08
C THR A 228 9.08 -14.63 27.65
N LEU A 229 8.06 -14.48 28.51
CA LEU A 229 6.67 -14.79 28.15
C LEU A 229 6.16 -13.89 27.02
N VAL A 230 6.37 -12.58 27.12
CA VAL A 230 5.98 -11.60 26.09
C VAL A 230 6.70 -11.87 24.78
N GLY A 231 8.02 -12.12 24.81
CA GLY A 231 8.78 -12.48 23.61
C GLY A 231 8.25 -13.76 22.94
N PHE A 232 7.90 -14.78 23.74
CA PHE A 232 7.33 -16.03 23.24
C PHE A 232 5.93 -15.85 22.64
N LEU A 233 5.05 -15.11 23.31
CA LEU A 233 3.70 -14.83 22.81
C LEU A 233 3.74 -13.97 21.54
N ASN A 234 4.61 -12.97 21.46
CA ASN A 234 4.80 -12.18 20.23
C ASN A 234 5.27 -13.06 19.06
N MET A 235 6.19 -14.02 19.34
CA MET A 235 6.58 -15.01 18.34
C MET A 235 5.36 -15.85 17.90
N LEU A 236 4.56 -16.39 18.83
CA LEU A 236 3.34 -17.14 18.47
C LEU A 236 2.35 -16.31 17.63
N SER A 237 2.20 -15.01 17.93
CA SER A 237 1.35 -14.09 17.17
C SER A 237 1.82 -13.99 15.71
N THR A 238 3.13 -13.88 15.47
CA THR A 238 3.68 -13.88 14.10
C THR A 238 3.55 -15.23 13.40
N LEU A 239 3.71 -16.35 14.11
CA LEU A 239 3.54 -17.69 13.54
C LEU A 239 2.07 -18.00 13.17
N ALA A 240 1.12 -17.22 13.66
CA ALA A 240 -0.29 -17.28 13.29
C ALA A 240 -0.63 -16.42 12.05
N CYS A 241 0.33 -16.11 11.17
CA CYS A 241 0.12 -15.34 9.94
C CYS A 241 -0.54 -16.15 8.80
N SER A 242 -0.62 -17.47 8.91
CA SER A 242 -1.25 -18.37 7.93
C SER A 242 -2.40 -19.16 8.57
N GLN A 243 -3.29 -19.72 7.75
CA GLN A 243 -4.40 -20.55 8.25
C GLN A 243 -3.91 -21.78 9.02
N GLU A 244 -2.88 -22.47 8.51
CA GLU A 244 -2.27 -23.62 9.20
C GLU A 244 -1.58 -23.20 10.50
N GLY A 245 -0.84 -22.08 10.46
CA GLY A 245 -0.16 -21.52 11.62
C GLY A 245 -1.14 -21.12 12.72
N ALA A 246 -2.23 -20.45 12.37
CA ALA A 246 -3.28 -20.06 13.30
C ALA A 246 -3.94 -21.26 13.98
N SER A 247 -4.30 -22.31 13.24
CA SER A 247 -4.87 -23.54 13.83
C SER A 247 -3.85 -24.25 14.75
N LYS A 248 -2.58 -24.33 14.37
CA LYS A 248 -1.52 -24.91 15.24
C LYS A 248 -1.30 -24.11 16.52
N VAL A 249 -1.22 -22.79 16.43
CA VAL A 249 -1.08 -21.91 17.62
C VAL A 249 -2.31 -22.02 18.52
N PHE A 250 -3.51 -22.07 17.93
CA PHE A 250 -4.73 -22.30 18.68
C PHE A 250 -4.67 -23.63 19.45
N GLU A 251 -4.31 -24.73 18.80
CA GLU A 251 -4.17 -26.05 19.42
C GLU A 251 -3.11 -26.10 20.52
N LEU A 252 -1.96 -25.44 20.33
CA LEU A 252 -0.89 -25.36 21.32
C LEU A 252 -1.35 -24.69 22.62
N LEU A 253 -2.06 -23.57 22.51
CA LEU A 253 -2.56 -22.81 23.67
C LEU A 253 -3.87 -23.37 24.25
N GLN A 254 -4.62 -24.15 23.48
CA GLN A 254 -5.81 -24.87 23.94
C GLN A 254 -5.44 -26.18 24.66
N GLY A 255 -4.37 -26.84 24.19
CA GLY A 255 -3.83 -28.06 24.76
C GLY A 255 -3.09 -27.82 26.09
N LYS A 256 -2.71 -28.92 26.75
CA LYS A 256 -1.82 -28.89 27.91
C LYS A 256 -0.34 -28.94 27.49
N ALA A 257 -0.02 -28.38 26.32
CA ALA A 257 1.32 -28.40 25.76
C ALA A 257 2.29 -27.63 26.66
N PHE A 258 1.84 -26.52 27.26
CA PHE A 258 2.61 -25.74 28.21
C PHE A 258 1.95 -25.77 29.58
N ARG A 259 2.76 -25.76 30.65
CA ARG A 259 2.25 -25.86 32.03
C ARG A 259 1.54 -24.59 32.53
N SER A 260 2.01 -23.41 32.11
CA SER A 260 1.55 -22.11 32.63
C SER A 260 0.92 -21.21 31.56
N VAL A 261 1.08 -21.53 30.28
CA VAL A 261 0.68 -20.69 29.15
C VAL A 261 -0.48 -21.35 28.40
N GLY A 262 -1.66 -20.74 28.42
CA GLY A 262 -2.81 -21.24 27.65
C GLY A 262 -3.96 -20.23 27.56
N TRP A 263 -4.99 -20.55 26.77
CA TRP A 263 -6.17 -19.66 26.61
C TRP A 263 -6.93 -19.46 27.93
N SER A 264 -7.05 -20.50 28.76
CA SER A 264 -7.67 -20.36 30.08
C SER A 264 -6.93 -19.34 30.95
N THR A 265 -5.60 -19.32 30.91
CA THR A 265 -4.79 -18.33 31.63
C THR A 265 -5.16 -16.90 31.25
N LEU A 266 -5.38 -16.62 29.96
CA LEU A 266 -5.82 -15.30 29.50
C LEU A 266 -7.17 -14.91 30.09
N PHE A 267 -8.20 -15.73 29.89
CA PHE A 267 -9.57 -15.41 30.32
C PHE A 267 -9.74 -15.41 31.85
N ASP A 268 -9.01 -16.28 32.56
CA ASP A 268 -8.95 -16.28 34.02
C ASP A 268 -8.32 -14.98 34.54
N CYS A 269 -7.20 -14.54 33.94
CA CYS A 269 -6.55 -13.28 34.29
C CYS A 269 -7.47 -12.06 34.10
N LEU A 270 -8.18 -11.98 32.96
CA LEU A 270 -9.15 -10.90 32.72
C LEU A 270 -10.26 -10.89 33.79
N SER A 271 -10.77 -12.07 34.13
CA SER A 271 -11.82 -12.22 35.15
C SER A 271 -11.33 -11.86 36.56
N ILE A 272 -10.10 -12.26 36.93
CA ILE A 272 -9.48 -11.92 38.21
C ILE A 272 -9.32 -10.40 38.36
N TYR A 273 -8.87 -9.72 37.31
CA TYR A 273 -8.71 -8.27 37.34
C TYR A 273 -10.06 -7.54 37.44
N ASP A 274 -11.06 -7.97 36.68
CA ASP A 274 -12.41 -7.41 36.77
C ASP A 274 -12.99 -7.55 38.20
N GLU A 275 -12.88 -8.72 38.81
CA GLU A 275 -13.33 -8.94 40.20
C GLU A 275 -12.57 -8.07 41.21
N LYS A 276 -11.25 -7.90 41.05
CA LYS A 276 -10.45 -7.00 41.90
C LYS A 276 -10.90 -5.54 41.78
N PHE A 277 -11.17 -5.07 40.56
CA PHE A 277 -11.65 -3.71 40.34
C PHE A 277 -13.06 -3.51 40.92
N LYS A 278 -13.98 -4.46 40.69
CA LYS A 278 -15.33 -4.45 41.28
C LYS A 278 -15.31 -4.40 42.80
N GLN A 279 -14.49 -5.24 43.45
CA GLN A 279 -14.35 -5.24 44.91
C GLN A 279 -13.84 -3.90 45.44
N SER A 280 -12.92 -3.26 44.71
CA SER A 280 -12.36 -1.96 45.09
C SER A 280 -13.39 -0.84 44.98
N ILE A 281 -14.21 -0.83 43.91
CA ILE A 281 -15.31 0.13 43.74
C ILE A 281 -16.39 -0.03 44.83
N GLN A 282 -16.68 -1.27 45.22
CA GLN A 282 -17.66 -1.56 46.28
C GLN A 282 -17.15 -1.19 47.69
N THR A 283 -15.83 -1.07 47.87
CA THR A 283 -15.22 -0.74 49.16
C THR A 283 -15.05 0.78 49.30
N ALA A 284 -15.90 1.40 50.12
CA ALA A 284 -15.89 2.85 50.31
C ALA A 284 -14.50 3.38 50.76
N GLY A 285 -13.89 4.25 49.97
CA GLY A 285 -12.58 4.87 50.24
C GLY A 285 -11.37 4.06 49.77
N ALA A 286 -11.55 2.88 49.16
CA ALA A 286 -10.45 2.16 48.52
C ALA A 286 -10.08 2.83 47.19
N MET A 287 -8.79 3.06 46.97
CA MET A 287 -8.28 3.44 45.67
C MET A 287 -8.35 2.25 44.71
N LEU A 288 -8.62 2.50 43.44
CA LEU A 288 -8.53 1.46 42.41
C LEU A 288 -7.08 0.92 42.39
N PRO A 289 -6.89 -0.41 42.33
CA PRO A 289 -5.56 -1.00 42.25
C PRO A 289 -4.78 -0.47 41.05
N GLU A 290 -3.47 -0.26 41.21
CA GLU A 290 -2.59 -0.06 40.06
C GLU A 290 -2.50 -1.34 39.24
N PHE A 291 -2.48 -1.21 37.92
CA PHE A 291 -2.31 -2.34 37.01
C PHE A 291 -0.81 -2.63 36.83
N PRO A 292 -0.29 -3.80 37.26
CA PRO A 292 1.14 -4.09 37.11
C PRO A 292 1.58 -4.12 35.64
N GLU A 293 2.66 -3.39 35.32
CA GLU A 293 3.16 -3.25 33.94
C GLU A 293 3.52 -4.60 33.28
N GLY A 294 4.08 -5.53 34.05
CA GLY A 294 4.42 -6.89 33.55
C GLY A 294 3.18 -7.67 33.13
N ASP A 295 2.11 -7.61 33.93
CA ASP A 295 0.84 -8.27 33.65
C ASP A 295 0.14 -7.62 32.45
N ALA A 296 0.15 -6.29 32.37
CA ALA A 296 -0.41 -5.56 31.23
C ALA A 296 0.29 -5.94 29.92
N LYS A 297 1.63 -5.99 29.90
CA LYS A 297 2.39 -6.43 28.72
C LYS A 297 2.13 -7.88 28.34
N ALA A 298 2.04 -8.78 29.32
CA ALA A 298 1.71 -10.17 29.07
C ALA A 298 0.31 -10.33 28.46
N LEU A 299 -0.69 -9.61 28.99
CA LEU A 299 -2.05 -9.58 28.45
C LEU A 299 -2.08 -9.02 27.03
N VAL A 300 -1.38 -7.93 26.74
CA VAL A 300 -1.26 -7.39 25.37
C VAL A 300 -0.70 -8.44 24.42
N ALA A 301 0.37 -9.14 24.81
CA ALA A 301 0.97 -10.17 23.97
C ALA A 301 -0.01 -11.33 23.71
N TYR A 302 -0.76 -11.77 24.73
CA TYR A 302 -1.84 -12.76 24.56
C TYR A 302 -2.94 -12.28 23.61
N LEU A 303 -3.36 -11.02 23.75
CA LEU A 303 -4.39 -10.43 22.91
C LEU A 303 -3.93 -10.29 21.45
N ASN A 304 -2.64 -10.02 21.21
CA ASN A 304 -2.05 -10.04 19.87
C ASN A 304 -2.04 -11.45 19.27
N VAL A 305 -1.82 -12.50 20.07
CA VAL A 305 -1.97 -13.89 19.61
C VAL A 305 -3.43 -14.19 19.28
N LEU A 306 -4.36 -13.84 20.17
CA LEU A 306 -5.80 -14.01 19.95
C LEU A 306 -6.26 -13.32 18.66
N GLN A 307 -5.84 -12.07 18.46
CA GLN A 307 -6.11 -11.29 17.28
C GLN A 307 -5.65 -12.04 16.01
N LYS A 308 -4.37 -12.44 15.94
CA LYS A 308 -3.83 -13.12 14.76
C LYS A 308 -4.43 -14.48 14.48
N VAL A 309 -4.70 -15.26 15.53
CA VAL A 309 -5.39 -16.55 15.42
C VAL A 309 -6.78 -16.38 14.84
N MET A 310 -7.54 -15.37 15.28
CA MET A 310 -8.89 -15.11 14.78
C MET A 310 -8.92 -14.50 13.37
N GLU A 311 -7.96 -13.63 13.04
CA GLU A 311 -7.79 -13.04 11.70
C GLU A 311 -7.56 -14.11 10.64
N ASN A 312 -6.58 -15.00 10.87
CA ASN A 312 -6.08 -15.94 9.87
C ASN A 312 -6.65 -17.37 10.01
N GLY A 313 -7.35 -17.67 11.11
CA GLY A 313 -7.94 -18.98 11.34
C GLY A 313 -8.99 -19.38 10.30
N SER A 314 -9.17 -20.69 10.12
CA SER A 314 -10.17 -21.24 9.21
C SER A 314 -11.56 -20.65 9.48
N PRO A 315 -12.27 -20.08 8.47
CA PRO A 315 -13.60 -19.46 8.65
C PRO A 315 -14.65 -20.41 9.24
N ILE A 316 -14.43 -21.72 9.13
CA ILE A 316 -15.31 -22.77 9.67
C ILE A 316 -14.98 -23.04 11.14
N GLU A 317 -13.70 -23.19 11.47
CA GLU A 317 -13.24 -23.58 12.81
C GLU A 317 -13.38 -22.44 13.81
N ARG A 318 -12.99 -21.22 13.41
CA ARG A 318 -12.94 -20.04 14.29
C ARG A 318 -14.29 -19.66 14.91
N LYS A 319 -15.40 -20.10 14.32
CA LYS A 319 -16.75 -19.91 14.86
C LYS A 319 -16.98 -20.62 16.19
N ASN A 320 -16.21 -21.68 16.46
CA ASN A 320 -16.39 -22.54 17.63
C ASN A 320 -15.27 -22.38 18.69
N TRP A 321 -14.22 -21.61 18.39
CA TRP A 321 -13.04 -21.50 19.25
C TRP A 321 -13.28 -20.72 20.54
N PHE A 322 -13.95 -19.57 20.45
CA PHE A 322 -14.21 -18.69 21.60
C PHE A 322 -15.71 -18.36 21.68
N PRO A 323 -16.51 -19.20 22.36
CA PRO A 323 -17.96 -19.01 22.44
C PRO A 323 -18.37 -17.85 23.37
N ASP A 324 -17.52 -17.49 24.35
CA ASP A 324 -17.73 -16.35 25.24
C ASP A 324 -16.60 -15.33 25.07
N ILE A 325 -16.96 -14.15 24.59
CA ILE A 325 -16.04 -13.03 24.38
C ILE A 325 -16.28 -11.88 25.36
N GLU A 326 -17.29 -11.98 26.24
CA GLU A 326 -17.63 -10.92 27.20
C GLU A 326 -16.46 -10.49 28.09
N PRO A 327 -15.57 -11.40 28.58
CA PRO A 327 -14.43 -11.00 29.40
C PRO A 327 -13.47 -9.99 28.74
N LEU A 328 -13.43 -9.93 27.40
CA LEU A 328 -12.61 -8.95 26.67
C LEU A 328 -13.10 -7.51 26.87
N PHE A 329 -14.37 -7.32 27.23
CA PHE A 329 -14.98 -6.00 27.38
C PHE A 329 -14.90 -5.47 28.81
N LYS A 330 -14.88 -6.35 29.81
CA LYS A 330 -15.06 -5.99 31.23
C LYS A 330 -14.03 -4.99 31.76
N LEU A 331 -12.82 -4.99 31.19
CA LEU A 331 -11.74 -4.08 31.61
C LEU A 331 -11.78 -2.69 30.94
N LEU A 332 -12.58 -2.47 29.88
CA LEU A 332 -12.53 -1.23 29.08
C LEU A 332 -13.01 0.01 29.85
N SER A 333 -13.98 -0.17 30.74
CA SER A 333 -14.58 0.91 31.54
C SER A 333 -13.69 1.49 32.64
N TYR A 334 -12.61 0.80 33.04
CA TYR A 334 -11.79 1.21 34.19
C TYR A 334 -10.69 2.20 33.80
N GLU A 335 -10.53 3.27 34.58
CA GLU A 335 -9.53 4.33 34.36
C GLU A 335 -8.08 3.85 34.55
N ASN A 336 -7.84 2.96 35.53
CA ASN A 336 -6.50 2.46 35.85
C ASN A 336 -5.95 1.44 34.85
N VAL A 337 -6.76 0.99 33.88
CA VAL A 337 -6.30 0.08 32.84
C VAL A 337 -5.52 0.88 31.80
N PRO A 338 -4.25 0.52 31.51
CA PRO A 338 -3.42 1.30 30.58
C PRO A 338 -4.06 1.44 29.19
N PRO A 339 -3.96 2.62 28.55
CA PRO A 339 -4.56 2.86 27.22
C PRO A 339 -4.10 1.85 26.16
N TYR A 340 -2.84 1.42 26.19
CA TYR A 340 -2.32 0.43 25.25
C TYR A 340 -2.95 -0.97 25.44
N LEU A 341 -3.34 -1.34 26.67
CA LEU A 341 -4.01 -2.61 26.96
C LEU A 341 -5.48 -2.55 26.51
N LYS A 342 -6.16 -1.42 26.74
CA LYS A 342 -7.48 -1.17 26.14
C LYS A 342 -7.41 -1.21 24.61
N GLY A 343 -6.34 -0.63 24.07
CA GLY A 343 -5.86 -0.76 22.69
C GLY A 343 -5.96 -2.19 22.17
N ALA A 344 -5.19 -3.07 22.79
CA ALA A 344 -5.11 -4.49 22.43
C ALA A 344 -6.45 -5.24 22.61
N LEU A 345 -7.22 -4.94 23.66
CA LEU A 345 -8.55 -5.54 23.86
C LEU A 345 -9.49 -5.22 22.70
N ARG A 346 -9.58 -3.95 22.30
CA ARG A 346 -10.44 -3.53 21.17
C ARG A 346 -9.97 -4.10 19.83
N ASN A 347 -8.65 -4.16 19.59
CA ASN A 347 -8.11 -4.79 18.38
C ASN A 347 -8.46 -6.29 18.32
N ALA A 348 -8.35 -7.00 19.44
CA ALA A 348 -8.78 -8.40 19.52
C ALA A 348 -10.29 -8.54 19.27
N ILE A 349 -11.12 -7.69 19.88
CA ILE A 349 -12.59 -7.67 19.68
C ILE A 349 -12.94 -7.42 18.21
N ALA A 350 -12.23 -6.51 17.52
CA ALA A 350 -12.50 -6.18 16.11
C ALA A 350 -12.42 -7.39 15.18
N THR A 351 -11.59 -8.39 15.49
CA THR A 351 -11.47 -9.62 14.68
C THR A 351 -12.73 -10.48 14.72
N PHE A 352 -13.53 -10.39 15.79
CA PHE A 352 -14.76 -11.16 15.95
C PHE A 352 -15.93 -10.59 15.14
N VAL A 353 -15.86 -9.32 14.72
CA VAL A 353 -16.92 -8.62 13.98
C VAL A 353 -17.31 -9.36 12.70
N ARG A 354 -16.31 -9.87 11.95
CA ARG A 354 -16.51 -10.55 10.66
C ARG A 354 -16.76 -12.07 10.79
N VAL A 355 -16.84 -12.61 12.00
CA VAL A 355 -17.04 -14.06 12.21
C VAL A 355 -18.48 -14.47 11.96
N SER A 356 -19.44 -13.69 12.48
CA SER A 356 -20.87 -13.91 12.23
C SER A 356 -21.69 -12.64 12.51
N PRO A 357 -22.84 -12.45 11.83
CA PRO A 357 -23.69 -11.27 12.06
C PRO A 357 -24.25 -11.21 13.48
N VAL A 358 -24.58 -12.36 14.08
CA VAL A 358 -25.07 -12.42 15.47
C VAL A 358 -24.00 -11.92 16.45
N LEU A 359 -22.73 -12.29 16.21
CA LEU A 359 -21.63 -11.84 17.03
C LEU A 359 -21.38 -10.33 16.87
N LYS A 360 -21.51 -9.79 15.65
CA LYS A 360 -21.47 -8.33 15.42
C LYS A 360 -22.50 -7.59 16.28
N ASP A 361 -23.75 -8.03 16.28
CA ASP A 361 -24.82 -7.38 17.06
C ASP A 361 -24.58 -7.52 18.58
N THR A 362 -24.01 -8.66 19.00
CA THR A 362 -23.58 -8.88 20.39
C THR A 362 -22.45 -7.92 20.78
N ILE A 363 -21.47 -7.71 19.90
CA ILE A 363 -20.36 -6.75 20.12
C ILE A 363 -20.90 -5.32 20.27
N TRP A 364 -21.88 -4.90 19.44
CA TRP A 364 -22.54 -3.61 19.62
C TRP A 364 -23.17 -3.47 21.01
N SER A 365 -23.92 -4.49 21.47
CA SER A 365 -24.52 -4.48 22.81
C SER A 365 -23.47 -4.42 23.92
N TYR A 366 -22.34 -5.12 23.78
CA TYR A 366 -21.26 -5.09 24.76
C TYR A 366 -20.49 -3.76 24.75
N LEU A 367 -20.30 -3.12 23.59
CA LEU A 367 -19.72 -1.78 23.53
C LEU A 367 -20.60 -0.76 24.24
N GLU A 368 -21.92 -0.81 24.05
CA GLU A 368 -22.84 0.08 24.76
C GLU A 368 -22.87 -0.17 26.28
N GLN A 369 -22.59 -1.41 26.70
CA GLN A 369 -22.62 -1.81 28.11
C GLN A 369 -21.30 -1.53 28.85
N TYR A 370 -20.16 -1.79 28.20
CA TYR A 370 -18.86 -1.89 28.86
C TYR A 370 -17.82 -0.88 28.36
N ASP A 371 -17.95 -0.39 27.14
CA ASP A 371 -17.02 0.59 26.58
C ASP A 371 -17.56 2.02 26.74
N LEU A 372 -16.68 3.01 26.60
CA LEU A 372 -17.00 4.40 26.89
C LEU A 372 -18.04 4.94 25.89
N PRO A 373 -19.22 5.40 26.36
CA PRO A 373 -20.23 5.93 25.45
C PRO A 373 -19.73 7.23 24.83
N VAL A 374 -19.61 7.25 23.50
CA VAL A 374 -19.38 8.49 22.73
C VAL A 374 -20.70 9.25 22.69
N VAL A 375 -20.98 10.01 23.76
CA VAL A 375 -22.07 11.01 23.89
C VAL A 375 -23.30 10.68 23.02
N VAL A 376 -23.93 9.52 23.27
CA VAL A 376 -25.31 9.32 22.81
C VAL A 376 -26.15 10.11 23.80
N GLY A 377 -26.56 11.31 23.42
CA GLY A 377 -27.36 12.20 24.25
C GLY A 377 -28.63 11.51 24.75
N LYS A 378 -28.56 10.92 25.95
CA LYS A 378 -29.74 10.68 26.77
C LYS A 378 -30.04 12.00 27.46
N SER A 379 -31.16 12.58 27.05
CA SER A 379 -31.75 13.77 27.63
C SER A 379 -31.88 13.64 29.15
N ALA A 380 -31.62 14.77 29.82
CA ALA A 380 -31.96 15.08 31.21
C ALA A 380 -31.17 14.34 32.31
N GLN A 381 -29.99 14.86 32.63
CA GLN A 381 -29.62 15.26 34.00
C GLN A 381 -28.35 16.13 33.99
N PRO A 382 -28.33 17.30 34.65
CA PRO A 382 -27.10 18.05 34.85
C PRO A 382 -26.41 17.48 36.08
N MET A 383 -25.31 16.74 35.90
CA MET A 383 -24.41 16.45 37.00
C MET A 383 -22.97 16.79 36.64
N SER A 384 -22.40 17.64 37.49
CA SER A 384 -21.05 18.20 37.49
C SER A 384 -19.98 17.19 37.94
N ALA A 385 -20.02 15.96 37.42
CA ALA A 385 -18.94 14.99 37.56
C ALA A 385 -18.30 14.80 36.18
N GLN A 386 -16.97 14.90 36.08
CA GLN A 386 -16.25 14.57 34.85
C GLN A 386 -16.65 13.15 34.43
N VAL A 387 -17.39 13.02 33.33
CA VAL A 387 -17.77 11.73 32.78
C VAL A 387 -16.51 11.16 32.15
N TYR A 388 -16.04 10.02 32.66
CA TYR A 388 -14.99 9.26 32.02
C TYR A 388 -15.56 8.71 30.71
N ASP A 389 -15.28 9.38 29.59
CA ASP A 389 -15.68 9.01 28.24
C ASP A 389 -14.46 8.98 27.31
N MET A 390 -14.67 8.65 26.03
CA MET A 390 -13.57 8.61 25.07
C MET A 390 -12.91 9.99 24.87
N GLN A 391 -13.65 11.08 25.04
CA GLN A 391 -13.06 12.42 24.92
C GLN A 391 -12.11 12.72 26.08
N PHE A 392 -12.46 12.30 27.29
CA PHE A 392 -11.58 12.38 28.45
C PHE A 392 -10.35 11.49 28.26
N GLU A 393 -10.52 10.25 27.81
CA GLU A 393 -9.39 9.34 27.58
C GLU A 393 -8.40 9.92 26.54
N LEU A 394 -8.90 10.45 25.41
CA LEU A 394 -8.09 11.12 24.39
C LEU A 394 -7.35 12.36 24.91
N ASN A 395 -8.05 13.27 25.58
CA ASN A 395 -7.52 14.60 25.88
C ASN A 395 -6.77 14.69 27.21
N GLU A 396 -7.13 13.88 28.21
CA GLU A 396 -6.53 13.94 29.55
C GLU A 396 -5.55 12.79 29.83
N ILE A 397 -5.72 11.62 29.18
CA ILE A 397 -4.84 10.46 29.42
C ILE A 397 -3.82 10.32 28.28
N GLU A 398 -4.29 10.11 27.05
CA GLU A 398 -3.44 9.84 25.90
C GLU A 398 -2.63 11.07 25.48
N ALA A 399 -3.25 12.25 25.41
CA ALA A 399 -2.54 13.48 25.04
C ALA A 399 -1.41 13.86 26.03
N ARG A 400 -1.51 13.50 27.32
CA ARG A 400 -0.43 13.72 28.30
C ARG A 400 0.77 12.80 28.08
N ARG A 401 0.53 11.62 27.51
CA ARG A 401 1.56 10.62 27.17
C ARG A 401 2.08 10.79 25.74
N GLU A 402 1.41 11.61 24.93
CA GLU A 402 1.66 11.77 23.50
C GLU A 402 1.55 10.44 22.72
N GLN A 403 0.78 9.48 23.26
CA GLN A 403 0.55 8.15 22.71
C GLN A 403 -0.94 7.88 22.64
N TYR A 404 -1.44 7.41 21.49
CA TYR A 404 -2.88 7.30 21.20
C TYR A 404 -3.41 5.88 20.88
N PRO A 405 -2.89 4.80 21.51
CA PRO A 405 -3.23 3.43 21.12
C PRO A 405 -4.70 3.05 21.37
N SER A 406 -5.34 3.64 22.37
CA SER A 406 -6.73 3.39 22.74
C SER A 406 -7.70 4.10 21.79
N THR A 407 -7.41 5.36 21.43
CA THR A 407 -8.20 6.07 20.41
C THR A 407 -8.11 5.34 19.07
N ILE A 408 -6.91 4.98 18.62
CA ILE A 408 -6.70 4.30 17.33
C ILE A 408 -7.49 2.98 17.29
N SER A 409 -7.39 2.13 18.33
CA SER A 409 -8.10 0.85 18.36
C SER A 409 -9.62 1.03 18.41
N PHE A 410 -10.10 2.06 19.11
CA PHE A 410 -11.52 2.40 19.19
C PHE A 410 -12.06 2.78 17.81
N LEU A 411 -11.35 3.63 17.06
CA LEU A 411 -11.72 3.98 15.68
C LEU A 411 -11.72 2.76 14.76
N ASN A 412 -10.71 1.89 14.86
CA ASN A 412 -10.63 0.68 14.04
C ASN A 412 -11.80 -0.28 14.31
N LEU A 413 -12.17 -0.47 15.59
CA LEU A 413 -13.33 -1.29 15.97
C LEU A 413 -14.64 -0.70 15.45
N LEU A 414 -14.84 0.61 15.60
CA LEU A 414 -16.02 1.29 15.07
C LEU A 414 -16.10 1.19 13.54
N ASN A 415 -14.98 1.40 12.85
CA ASN A 415 -14.93 1.26 11.40
C ASN A 415 -15.25 -0.17 10.95
N ALA A 416 -14.73 -1.18 11.65
CA ALA A 416 -15.04 -2.59 11.36
C ALA A 416 -16.54 -2.90 11.54
N LEU A 417 -17.17 -2.36 12.60
CA LEU A 417 -18.58 -2.56 12.87
C LEU A 417 -19.49 -1.86 11.84
N ILE A 418 -19.19 -0.60 11.50
CA ILE A 418 -19.97 0.17 10.54
C ILE A 418 -19.80 -0.39 9.12
N ALA A 419 -18.62 -0.88 8.75
CA ALA A 419 -18.39 -1.49 7.44
C ALA A 419 -19.24 -2.75 7.19
N GLU A 420 -19.55 -3.51 8.25
CA GLU A 420 -20.40 -4.71 8.19
C GLU A 420 -21.90 -4.40 8.40
N GLU A 421 -22.27 -3.12 8.36
CA GLU A 421 -23.62 -2.68 8.56
C GLU A 421 -24.46 -2.76 7.29
N ARG A 422 -25.55 -3.53 7.34
CA ARG A 422 -26.39 -3.83 6.17
C ARG A 422 -27.60 -2.91 6.06
N ASP A 423 -28.06 -2.39 7.18
CA ASP A 423 -29.17 -1.44 7.19
C ASP A 423 -28.64 -0.02 6.98
N VAL A 424 -28.77 0.48 5.74
CA VAL A 424 -28.41 1.84 5.37
C VAL A 424 -29.61 2.80 5.34
N SER A 425 -30.78 2.35 5.80
CA SER A 425 -32.02 3.12 5.73
C SER A 425 -31.97 4.41 6.56
N ASP A 426 -31.28 4.37 7.69
CA ASP A 426 -31.09 5.51 8.60
C ASP A 426 -30.00 6.49 8.12
N ARG A 427 -29.29 6.15 7.04
CA ARG A 427 -28.22 6.94 6.41
C ARG A 427 -27.15 7.39 7.39
N GLY A 428 -26.86 6.56 8.39
CA GLY A 428 -25.83 6.80 9.39
C GLY A 428 -26.25 7.75 10.52
N ARG A 429 -27.54 8.12 10.63
CA ARG A 429 -28.02 8.98 11.73
C ARG A 429 -27.71 8.40 13.11
N ARG A 430 -27.79 7.08 13.29
CA ARG A 430 -27.43 6.46 14.58
C ARG A 430 -25.97 6.62 14.95
N PHE A 431 -25.10 6.87 13.97
CA PHE A 431 -23.66 7.05 14.16
C PHE A 431 -23.24 8.52 14.24
N ILE A 432 -24.17 9.48 14.29
CA ILE A 432 -23.84 10.90 14.30
C ILE A 432 -22.95 11.31 15.48
N GLY A 433 -23.16 10.73 16.67
CA GLY A 433 -22.31 11.01 17.85
C GLY A 433 -20.87 10.54 17.65
N ILE A 434 -20.71 9.32 17.09
CA ILE A 434 -19.41 8.77 16.70
C ILE A 434 -18.74 9.64 15.64
N PHE A 435 -19.48 10.01 14.59
CA PHE A 435 -18.98 10.90 13.54
C PHE A 435 -18.49 12.23 14.12
N ARG A 436 -19.26 12.86 15.02
CA ARG A 436 -18.88 14.13 15.66
C ARG A 436 -17.62 14.00 16.51
N PHE A 437 -17.49 12.91 17.26
CA PHE A 437 -16.25 12.63 17.98
C PHE A 437 -15.04 12.58 17.04
N ILE A 438 -15.15 11.83 15.94
CA ILE A 438 -14.06 11.67 14.95
C ILE A 438 -13.76 13.00 14.27
N TYR A 439 -14.79 13.73 13.84
CA TYR A 439 -14.68 14.99 13.13
C TYR A 439 -14.13 16.11 14.03
N ASP A 440 -14.77 16.38 15.17
CA ASP A 440 -14.49 17.55 16.02
C ASP A 440 -13.29 17.33 16.95
N HIS A 441 -13.13 16.12 17.51
CA HIS A 441 -12.17 15.87 18.59
C HIS A 441 -10.92 15.12 18.14
N VAL A 442 -11.02 14.23 17.15
CA VAL A 442 -9.87 13.45 16.68
C VAL A 442 -9.20 14.10 15.47
N PHE A 443 -9.89 14.11 14.32
CA PHE A 443 -9.31 14.54 13.05
C PHE A 443 -9.13 16.06 12.99
N GLY A 444 -10.10 16.85 13.44
CA GLY A 444 -9.95 18.31 13.43
C GLY A 444 -8.66 18.81 14.12
N PRO A 445 -8.36 18.35 15.35
CA PRO A 445 -7.15 18.75 16.07
C PRO A 445 -5.88 17.98 15.71
N PHE A 446 -5.94 16.90 14.91
CA PHE A 446 -4.79 16.00 14.70
C PHE A 446 -3.49 16.72 14.30
N PRO A 447 -3.48 17.75 13.43
CA PRO A 447 -2.22 18.38 13.01
C PRO A 447 -1.50 19.11 14.16
N HIS A 448 -2.25 19.50 15.19
CA HIS A 448 -1.76 20.30 16.32
C HIS A 448 -1.46 19.45 17.56
N ARG A 449 -1.77 18.15 17.54
CA ARG A 449 -1.46 17.23 18.63
C ARG A 449 0.02 16.85 18.61
N ALA A 450 0.58 16.64 19.80
CA ALA A 450 1.92 16.07 19.97
C ALA A 450 1.86 14.55 19.88
N TYR A 451 2.84 13.94 19.23
CA TYR A 451 2.95 12.49 19.00
C TYR A 451 4.36 12.04 19.35
N ALA A 452 4.49 11.08 20.26
CA ALA A 452 5.78 10.47 20.60
C ALA A 452 6.29 9.59 19.45
N ASP A 453 5.38 8.91 18.75
CA ASP A 453 5.67 8.07 17.58
C ASP A 453 4.93 8.60 16.33
N PRO A 454 5.64 8.99 15.26
CA PRO A 454 5.04 9.35 13.98
C PRO A 454 4.16 8.25 13.36
N CYS A 455 4.43 6.97 13.62
CA CYS A 455 3.57 5.87 13.14
C CYS A 455 2.16 5.98 13.73
N GLU A 456 2.04 6.24 15.03
CA GLU A 456 0.74 6.41 15.68
C GLU A 456 -0.03 7.62 15.11
N LYS A 457 0.68 8.72 14.79
CA LYS A 457 0.06 9.87 14.10
C LYS A 457 -0.63 9.43 12.82
N TRP A 458 0.08 8.71 11.95
CA TRP A 458 -0.47 8.33 10.65
C TRP A 458 -1.48 7.18 10.75
N GLN A 459 -1.36 6.27 11.72
CA GLN A 459 -2.41 5.29 12.04
C GLN A 459 -3.72 5.97 12.44
N LEU A 460 -3.65 6.99 13.31
CA LEU A 460 -4.82 7.77 13.73
C LEU A 460 -5.47 8.48 12.54
N VAL A 461 -4.66 9.12 11.69
CA VAL A 461 -5.13 9.82 10.48
C VAL A 461 -5.79 8.83 9.50
N VAL A 462 -5.15 7.68 9.22
CA VAL A 462 -5.71 6.65 8.35
C VAL A 462 -7.04 6.13 8.88
N ALA A 463 -7.16 5.85 10.18
CA ALA A 463 -8.42 5.39 10.76
C ALA A 463 -9.55 6.42 10.62
N CYS A 464 -9.26 7.72 10.77
CA CYS A 464 -10.23 8.79 10.55
C CYS A 464 -10.61 8.94 9.07
N LEU A 465 -9.63 8.89 8.16
CA LEU A 465 -9.89 8.99 6.72
C LEU A 465 -10.69 7.79 6.20
N GLN A 466 -10.39 6.58 6.68
CA GLN A 466 -11.20 5.39 6.38
C GLN A 466 -12.65 5.57 6.81
N HIS A 467 -12.88 6.18 7.99
CA HIS A 467 -14.22 6.49 8.46
C HIS A 467 -14.96 7.44 7.51
N PHE A 468 -14.33 8.54 7.11
CA PHE A 468 -14.93 9.52 6.20
C PHE A 468 -15.17 8.96 4.80
N HIS A 469 -14.20 8.23 4.26
CA HIS A 469 -14.32 7.53 2.98
C HIS A 469 -15.50 6.55 3.00
N MET A 470 -15.62 5.74 4.06
CA MET A 470 -16.73 4.80 4.23
C MET A 470 -18.09 5.51 4.31
N ILE A 471 -18.21 6.60 5.07
CA ILE A 471 -19.46 7.38 5.15
C ILE A 471 -19.87 7.93 3.78
N LEU A 472 -18.92 8.51 3.03
CA LEU A 472 -19.18 9.07 1.70
C LEU A 472 -19.55 7.99 0.68
N ASN A 473 -18.98 6.79 0.80
CA ASN A 473 -19.25 5.68 -0.12
C ASN A 473 -20.54 4.91 0.20
N MET A 474 -20.87 4.74 1.49
CA MET A 474 -22.03 3.95 1.92
C MET A 474 -23.36 4.70 1.82
N TYR A 475 -23.35 6.03 1.94
CA TYR A 475 -24.58 6.83 2.05
C TYR A 475 -24.76 7.79 0.89
N ASP A 476 -25.88 7.63 0.18
CA ASP A 476 -26.31 8.53 -0.89
C ASP A 476 -27.15 9.70 -0.39
N ILE A 477 -27.08 10.79 -1.16
CA ILE A 477 -27.86 12.01 -0.97
C ILE A 477 -29.20 11.83 -1.68
N LYS A 478 -30.28 12.28 -1.04
CA LYS A 478 -31.65 12.24 -1.61
C LYS A 478 -32.21 13.65 -1.77
N ASP A 479 -33.25 13.80 -2.60
CA ASP A 479 -33.94 15.07 -2.81
C ASP A 479 -34.45 15.71 -1.50
N GLU A 480 -34.90 14.88 -0.54
CA GLU A 480 -35.39 15.32 0.78
C GLU A 480 -34.31 16.04 1.62
N ASP A 481 -33.03 15.84 1.32
CA ASP A 481 -31.92 16.44 2.07
C ASP A 481 -31.65 17.90 1.66
N ILE A 482 -32.21 18.31 0.52
CA ILE A 482 -32.08 19.67 -0.02
C ILE A 482 -32.79 20.68 0.89
N ASP A 483 -33.98 20.31 1.37
CA ASP A 483 -34.87 21.18 2.16
C ASP A 483 -34.33 21.45 3.59
N ILE A 484 -33.47 20.57 4.10
CA ILE A 484 -32.89 20.67 5.46
C ILE A 484 -32.04 21.95 5.62
N VAL A 485 -31.46 22.47 4.53
CA VAL A 485 -30.64 23.70 4.55
C VAL A 485 -31.46 24.94 4.18
N ALA A 486 -32.51 24.79 3.37
CA ALA A 486 -33.39 25.89 3.00
C ALA A 486 -34.12 26.49 4.21
N ASP A 487 -34.58 25.66 5.15
CA ASP A 487 -35.23 26.12 6.39
C ASP A 487 -34.26 26.84 7.36
N LEU A 488 -32.96 26.51 7.33
CA LEU A 488 -31.93 27.15 8.18
C LEU A 488 -31.57 28.57 7.71
N SER A 489 -31.78 28.88 6.43
CA SER A 489 -31.56 30.22 5.86
C SER A 489 -32.55 31.26 6.37
N GLN A 490 -33.70 30.84 6.90
CA GLN A 490 -34.75 31.74 7.42
C GLN A 490 -34.60 32.05 8.92
N PHE A 491 -33.80 31.27 9.67
CA PHE A 491 -33.68 31.37 11.14
C PHE A 491 -32.28 31.77 11.65
N SER A 492 -31.48 32.46 10.83
CA SER A 492 -30.08 32.79 11.13
C SER A 492 -29.93 33.74 12.34
N THR A 493 -29.84 33.17 13.54
CA THR A 493 -28.91 33.65 14.58
C THR A 493 -27.73 32.68 14.67
N PRO A 494 -26.48 33.14 14.90
CA PRO A 494 -25.26 32.35 14.67
C PRO A 494 -25.00 31.22 15.69
N THR A 495 -25.93 30.98 16.61
CA THR A 495 -25.69 30.18 17.82
C THR A 495 -26.54 28.92 17.95
N GLN A 496 -27.41 28.59 17.00
CA GLN A 496 -28.19 27.35 17.04
C GLN A 496 -27.68 26.37 15.98
N GLN A 497 -26.76 25.48 16.41
CA GLN A 497 -26.45 24.25 15.69
C GLN A 497 -27.74 23.45 15.52
N SER A 498 -27.95 22.84 14.35
CA SER A 498 -29.10 21.95 14.15
C SER A 498 -29.08 20.82 15.20
N PRO A 499 -30.25 20.38 15.72
CA PRO A 499 -30.28 19.27 16.66
C PRO A 499 -29.52 18.07 16.08
N LEU A 500 -28.63 17.45 16.86
CA LEU A 500 -27.79 16.31 16.43
C LEU A 500 -28.62 15.20 15.75
N GLN A 501 -29.87 15.02 16.17
CA GLN A 501 -30.81 14.02 15.65
C GLN A 501 -31.25 14.26 14.19
N MET A 502 -31.09 15.48 13.66
CA MET A 502 -31.43 15.83 12.28
C MET A 502 -30.21 15.85 11.35
N GLN A 503 -29.00 15.75 11.90
CA GLN A 503 -27.77 15.81 11.11
C GLN A 503 -27.46 14.45 10.46
N LEU A 504 -26.93 14.53 9.23
CA LEU A 504 -26.46 13.37 8.48
C LEU A 504 -24.94 13.47 8.33
N PRO A 505 -24.15 12.45 8.73
CA PRO A 505 -22.70 12.51 8.64
C PRO A 505 -22.17 12.89 7.25
N VAL A 506 -22.77 12.33 6.20
CA VAL A 506 -22.40 12.61 4.80
C VAL A 506 -22.60 14.09 4.43
N LEU A 507 -23.71 14.71 4.85
CA LEU A 507 -23.98 16.12 4.57
C LEU A 507 -23.04 17.05 5.33
N GLU A 508 -22.63 16.66 6.54
CA GLU A 508 -21.72 17.46 7.35
C GLU A 508 -20.29 17.46 6.79
N LEU A 509 -19.83 16.34 6.22
CA LEU A 509 -18.61 16.30 5.42
C LEU A 509 -18.72 17.18 4.17
N LEU A 510 -19.80 17.06 3.40
CA LEU A 510 -19.99 17.86 2.19
C LEU A 510 -20.02 19.37 2.50
N LYS A 511 -20.73 19.78 3.56
CA LYS A 511 -20.72 21.16 4.06
C LYS A 511 -19.31 21.63 4.43
N ASP A 512 -18.50 20.79 5.06
CA ASP A 512 -17.11 21.13 5.40
C ASP A 512 -16.28 21.44 4.14
N PHE A 513 -16.30 20.54 3.16
CA PHE A 513 -15.57 20.70 1.90
C PHE A 513 -16.08 21.89 1.08
N MET A 514 -17.40 22.02 0.93
CA MET A 514 -18.03 23.10 0.16
C MET A 514 -17.92 24.48 0.83
N SER A 515 -17.32 24.56 2.02
CA SER A 515 -16.99 25.82 2.70
C SER A 515 -15.52 25.94 3.12
N GLY A 516 -14.66 25.00 2.68
CA GLY A 516 -13.22 25.03 2.95
C GLY A 516 -12.86 24.98 4.45
N LYS A 517 -13.59 24.20 5.24
CA LYS A 517 -13.44 24.10 6.70
C LYS A 517 -12.33 23.12 7.11
N THR A 518 -12.42 22.58 8.33
CA THR A 518 -11.33 21.90 9.04
C THR A 518 -10.93 20.60 8.36
N VAL A 519 -11.88 19.76 7.96
CA VAL A 519 -11.56 18.45 7.35
C VAL A 519 -10.90 18.66 5.99
N PHE A 520 -11.46 19.53 5.15
CA PHE A 520 -10.85 19.93 3.89
C PHE A 520 -9.43 20.46 4.08
N ARG A 521 -9.23 21.42 5.00
CA ARG A 521 -7.90 21.99 5.27
C ARG A 521 -6.90 20.94 5.72
N ASN A 522 -7.31 20.03 6.60
CA ASN A 522 -6.44 18.99 7.12
C ASN A 522 -6.08 17.96 6.03
N ILE A 523 -7.04 17.57 5.18
CA ILE A 523 -6.80 16.73 4.00
C ILE A 523 -5.84 17.41 3.02
N MET A 524 -6.06 18.69 2.71
CA MET A 524 -5.13 19.45 1.88
C MET A 524 -3.76 19.58 2.56
N GLY A 525 -3.68 19.66 3.89
CA GLY A 525 -2.42 19.64 4.64
C GLY A 525 -1.63 18.33 4.49
N VAL A 526 -2.32 17.20 4.27
CA VAL A 526 -1.67 15.91 3.93
C VAL A 526 -1.20 15.90 2.48
N LEU A 527 -1.93 16.54 1.56
CA LEU A 527 -1.68 16.46 0.11
C LEU A 527 -0.73 17.53 -0.44
N LEU A 528 -0.71 18.72 0.15
CA LEU A 528 0.09 19.87 -0.29
C LEU A 528 1.63 19.70 -0.22
N PRO A 529 2.22 18.85 0.64
CA PRO A 529 3.66 18.53 0.57
C PRO A 529 4.09 17.99 -0.81
N GLY A 530 3.15 17.42 -1.56
CA GLY A 530 3.35 16.97 -2.93
C GLY A 530 4.08 15.63 -3.05
N VAL A 531 4.05 15.11 -4.27
CA VAL A 531 4.47 13.74 -4.59
C VAL A 531 5.95 13.45 -4.24
N ASN A 532 6.85 14.42 -4.42
CA ASN A 532 8.27 14.24 -4.12
C ASN A 532 8.56 14.04 -2.62
N SER A 533 7.82 14.76 -1.76
CA SER A 533 7.95 14.60 -0.30
C SER A 533 7.52 13.19 0.08
N ILE A 534 6.40 12.73 -0.45
CA ILE A 534 5.84 11.41 -0.12
C ILE A 534 6.73 10.28 -0.65
N ILE A 535 7.29 10.39 -1.85
CA ILE A 535 8.29 9.42 -2.36
C ILE A 535 9.50 9.33 -1.40
N THR A 536 9.98 10.48 -0.91
CA THR A 536 11.11 10.53 0.01
C THR A 536 10.75 9.92 1.38
N GLU A 537 9.57 10.23 1.92
CA GLU A 537 9.11 9.70 3.21
C GLU A 537 8.76 8.20 3.12
N ARG A 538 8.15 7.76 2.01
CA ARG A 538 7.80 6.36 1.74
C ARG A 538 9.00 5.44 1.73
N THR A 539 10.17 5.95 1.30
CA THR A 539 11.42 5.19 1.23
C THR A 539 12.26 5.34 2.50
N SER A 540 12.33 6.54 3.08
CA SER A 540 13.25 6.84 4.20
C SER A 540 12.66 6.63 5.60
N GLN A 541 11.33 6.58 5.76
CA GLN A 541 10.67 6.56 7.06
C GLN A 541 9.83 5.29 7.27
N ILE A 542 9.79 4.79 8.51
CA ILE A 542 8.99 3.60 8.89
C ILE A 542 7.49 3.88 8.73
N TYR A 543 7.05 5.10 9.02
CA TYR A 543 5.66 5.50 8.85
C TYR A 543 5.28 5.77 7.38
N GLY A 544 6.23 5.70 6.44
CA GLY A 544 6.04 6.00 5.04
C GLY A 544 4.84 5.32 4.38
N PRO A 545 4.62 4.00 4.54
CA PRO A 545 3.44 3.30 4.03
C PRO A 545 2.11 3.80 4.62
N LEU A 546 2.10 4.23 5.89
CA LEU A 546 0.90 4.79 6.53
C LEU A 546 0.56 6.16 5.94
N LEU A 547 1.58 6.99 5.67
CA LEU A 547 1.41 8.27 4.98
C LEU A 547 0.91 8.07 3.55
N GLU A 548 1.49 7.13 2.80
CA GLU A 548 1.02 6.73 1.47
C GLU A 548 -0.47 6.35 1.50
N LYS A 549 -0.90 5.55 2.49
CA LYS A 549 -2.31 5.19 2.64
C LYS A 549 -3.19 6.39 2.98
N ALA A 550 -2.71 7.32 3.80
CA ALA A 550 -3.43 8.55 4.12
C ALA A 550 -3.61 9.45 2.88
N VAL A 551 -2.59 9.55 2.02
CA VAL A 551 -2.63 10.28 0.75
C VAL A 551 -3.63 9.64 -0.20
N GLN A 552 -3.58 8.30 -0.34
CA GLN A 552 -4.55 7.56 -1.15
C GLN A 552 -6.00 7.87 -0.73
N LEU A 553 -6.33 7.66 0.55
CA LEU A 553 -7.69 7.89 1.07
C LEU A 553 -8.11 9.35 0.94
N SER A 554 -7.17 10.29 1.10
CA SER A 554 -7.42 11.72 0.94
C SER A 554 -7.83 12.08 -0.50
N LEU A 555 -7.14 11.53 -1.50
CA LEU A 555 -7.49 11.72 -2.91
C LEU A 555 -8.83 11.07 -3.27
N GLU A 556 -9.08 9.86 -2.77
CA GLU A 556 -10.37 9.15 -2.96
C GLU A 556 -11.54 9.93 -2.35
N ILE A 557 -11.37 10.50 -1.15
CA ILE A 557 -12.37 11.37 -0.52
C ILE A 557 -12.65 12.62 -1.38
N ILE A 558 -11.62 13.25 -1.95
CA ILE A 558 -11.80 14.41 -2.84
C ILE A 558 -12.65 14.03 -4.06
N ILE A 559 -12.41 12.85 -4.65
CA ILE A 559 -13.22 12.34 -5.76
C ILE A 559 -14.67 12.14 -5.34
N LEU A 560 -14.91 11.44 -4.24
CA LEU A 560 -16.27 11.17 -3.73
C LEU A 560 -17.03 12.47 -3.42
N VAL A 561 -16.35 13.48 -2.89
CA VAL A 561 -16.95 14.81 -2.64
C VAL A 561 -17.26 15.51 -3.96
N LEU A 562 -16.31 15.54 -4.91
CA LEU A 562 -16.55 16.12 -6.23
C LEU A 562 -17.74 15.43 -6.90
N GLU A 563 -17.86 14.10 -6.88
CA GLU A 563 -18.98 13.40 -7.51
C GLU A 563 -20.36 13.79 -6.95
N LYS A 564 -20.42 14.23 -5.69
CA LYS A 564 -21.68 14.47 -4.97
C LYS A 564 -22.03 15.95 -4.75
N ASP A 565 -21.06 16.86 -4.79
CA ASP A 565 -21.25 18.28 -4.41
C ASP A 565 -22.17 19.08 -5.35
N LEU A 566 -22.10 18.84 -6.67
CA LEU A 566 -22.85 19.59 -7.67
C LEU A 566 -24.36 19.48 -7.46
N PHE A 567 -24.83 18.29 -7.08
CA PHE A 567 -26.25 18.01 -6.81
C PHE A 567 -26.83 18.94 -5.73
N LEU A 568 -26.03 19.29 -4.73
CA LEU A 568 -26.43 20.17 -3.63
C LEU A 568 -26.17 21.65 -3.90
N SER A 569 -25.21 21.95 -4.76
CA SER A 569 -24.64 23.29 -4.92
C SER A 569 -25.64 24.36 -5.34
N ASP A 570 -26.61 24.03 -6.19
CA ASP A 570 -27.58 25.00 -6.69
C ASP A 570 -28.56 25.48 -5.61
N TYR A 571 -28.81 24.63 -4.60
CA TYR A 571 -29.74 24.92 -3.50
C TYR A 571 -29.07 25.56 -2.29
N TRP A 572 -27.79 25.25 -2.07
CA TRP A 572 -27.05 25.66 -0.87
C TRP A 572 -26.24 26.96 -1.07
N ARG A 573 -26.25 27.53 -2.27
CA ARG A 573 -25.70 28.86 -2.54
C ARG A 573 -26.50 29.95 -1.79
N PRO A 574 -25.84 31.03 -1.31
CA PRO A 574 -24.42 31.32 -1.49
C PRO A 574 -23.51 30.76 -0.38
N LEU A 575 -24.07 30.10 0.64
CA LEU A 575 -23.31 29.67 1.83
C LEU A 575 -22.29 28.58 1.54
N TYR A 576 -22.60 27.71 0.58
CA TYR A 576 -21.76 26.59 0.17
C TYR A 576 -21.48 26.68 -1.33
N GLN A 577 -20.23 26.44 -1.72
CA GLN A 577 -19.77 26.46 -3.10
C GLN A 577 -19.28 25.06 -3.50
N PRO A 578 -19.44 24.66 -4.78
CA PRO A 578 -18.79 23.46 -5.30
C PRO A 578 -17.29 23.41 -4.97
N LEU A 579 -16.76 22.22 -4.74
CA LEU A 579 -15.37 22.04 -4.31
C LEU A 579 -14.36 22.53 -5.35
N ASP A 580 -14.66 22.44 -6.64
CA ASP A 580 -13.82 22.99 -7.71
C ASP A 580 -13.67 24.52 -7.60
N VAL A 581 -14.72 25.23 -7.14
CA VAL A 581 -14.66 26.67 -6.87
C VAL A 581 -13.81 26.97 -5.63
N ILE A 582 -13.91 26.14 -4.58
CA ILE A 582 -13.07 26.27 -3.37
C ILE A 582 -11.59 26.04 -3.72
N LEU A 583 -11.28 24.96 -4.46
CA LEU A 583 -9.92 24.65 -4.92
C LEU A 583 -9.34 25.75 -5.83
N ALA A 584 -10.17 26.37 -6.67
CA ALA A 584 -9.74 27.44 -7.57
C ALA A 584 -9.28 28.73 -6.84
N GLN A 585 -9.58 28.87 -5.55
CA GLN A 585 -9.10 30.00 -4.75
C GLN A 585 -7.58 29.97 -4.54
N ASP A 586 -6.98 28.77 -4.53
CA ASP A 586 -5.54 28.56 -4.42
C ASP A 586 -5.08 27.54 -5.47
N HIS A 587 -4.53 28.03 -6.57
CA HIS A 587 -4.06 27.22 -7.70
C HIS A 587 -3.04 26.14 -7.29
N ASN A 588 -2.29 26.33 -6.21
CA ASN A 588 -1.33 25.33 -5.75
C ASN A 588 -2.01 24.05 -5.27
N GLN A 589 -3.24 24.15 -4.75
CA GLN A 589 -4.03 23.00 -4.34
C GLN A 589 -4.38 22.13 -5.54
N ILE A 590 -4.82 22.75 -6.65
CA ILE A 590 -5.09 22.03 -7.90
C ILE A 590 -3.81 21.37 -8.41
N VAL A 591 -2.70 22.12 -8.48
CA VAL A 591 -1.43 21.57 -8.97
C VAL A 591 -0.98 20.37 -8.13
N ALA A 592 -1.01 20.47 -6.80
CA ALA A 592 -0.61 19.38 -5.92
C ALA A 592 -1.43 18.11 -6.15
N LEU A 593 -2.75 18.23 -6.37
CA LEU A 593 -3.62 17.09 -6.66
C LEU A 593 -3.28 16.41 -7.99
N LEU A 594 -2.85 17.17 -9.00
CA LEU A 594 -2.56 16.68 -10.35
C LEU A 594 -1.16 16.09 -10.49
N GLU A 595 -0.20 16.55 -9.67
CA GLU A 595 1.18 16.07 -9.68
C GLU A 595 1.34 14.64 -9.15
N TYR A 596 0.33 14.11 -8.45
CA TYR A 596 0.31 12.72 -7.96
C TYR A 596 0.26 11.67 -9.08
N VAL A 597 0.04 12.08 -10.33
CA VAL A 597 0.21 11.22 -11.51
C VAL A 597 1.62 10.61 -11.60
N ARG A 598 2.63 11.26 -11.01
CA ARG A 598 4.02 10.77 -10.95
C ARG A 598 4.27 9.67 -9.91
N TYR A 599 3.26 9.30 -9.11
CA TYR A 599 3.49 8.42 -7.97
C TYR A 599 3.46 6.94 -8.37
N ASP A 600 4.63 6.35 -8.61
CA ASP A 600 4.71 5.01 -9.21
C ASP A 600 4.59 3.84 -8.22
N PHE A 601 4.73 4.07 -6.91
CA PHE A 601 4.66 2.98 -5.91
C PHE A 601 3.25 2.39 -5.74
N GLN A 602 2.19 3.18 -5.98
CA GLN A 602 0.81 2.75 -5.80
C GLN A 602 -0.11 3.30 -6.90
N LEU A 603 -0.59 2.42 -7.78
CA LEU A 603 -1.40 2.80 -8.95
C LEU A 603 -2.69 3.56 -8.59
N GLN A 604 -3.30 3.26 -7.43
CA GLN A 604 -4.53 3.92 -6.99
C GLN A 604 -4.35 5.43 -6.77
N ILE A 605 -3.15 5.89 -6.41
CA ILE A 605 -2.83 7.32 -6.27
C ILE A 605 -2.79 7.99 -7.65
N GLN A 606 -2.13 7.36 -8.64
CA GLN A 606 -2.12 7.85 -10.02
C GLN A 606 -3.52 7.91 -10.61
N GLN A 607 -4.29 6.83 -10.45
CA GLN A 607 -5.69 6.75 -10.88
C GLN A 607 -6.51 7.89 -10.29
N SER A 608 -6.37 8.16 -9.00
CA SER A 608 -7.10 9.22 -8.32
C SER A 608 -6.72 10.60 -8.86
N SER A 609 -5.43 10.87 -9.05
CA SER A 609 -4.92 12.10 -9.67
C SER A 609 -5.50 12.34 -11.07
N ILE A 610 -5.52 11.30 -11.93
CA ILE A 610 -6.05 11.40 -13.29
C ILE A 610 -7.58 11.59 -13.28
N LYS A 611 -8.31 10.90 -12.40
CA LYS A 611 -9.75 11.07 -12.22
C LYS A 611 -10.08 12.50 -11.75
N ILE A 612 -9.31 13.06 -10.82
CA ILE A 612 -9.44 14.47 -10.40
C ILE A 612 -9.23 15.40 -11.60
N MET A 613 -8.20 15.20 -12.42
CA MET A 613 -7.98 15.99 -13.63
C MET A 613 -9.18 15.95 -14.57
N SER A 614 -9.76 14.78 -14.80
CA SER A 614 -10.94 14.59 -15.66
C SER A 614 -12.16 15.33 -15.12
N ILE A 615 -12.42 15.22 -13.81
CA ILE A 615 -13.53 15.92 -13.18
C ILE A 615 -13.33 17.43 -13.24
N LEU A 616 -12.15 17.94 -12.88
CA LEU A 616 -11.86 19.37 -12.91
C LEU A 616 -11.91 19.93 -14.33
N SER A 617 -11.35 19.23 -15.32
CA SER A 617 -11.42 19.66 -16.72
C SER A 617 -12.86 19.68 -17.24
N SER A 618 -13.73 18.84 -16.65
CA SER A 618 -15.13 18.81 -17.01
C SER A 618 -15.94 20.00 -16.48
N ARG A 619 -15.55 20.53 -15.32
CA ARG A 619 -16.26 21.58 -14.59
C ARG A 619 -15.69 22.97 -14.83
N MET A 620 -14.37 23.06 -15.03
CA MET A 620 -13.64 24.32 -15.05
C MET A 620 -13.16 24.68 -16.47
N VAL A 621 -13.91 25.52 -17.17
CA VAL A 621 -13.52 26.02 -18.51
C VAL A 621 -12.17 26.72 -18.50
N GLY A 622 -11.82 27.41 -17.39
CA GLY A 622 -10.58 28.16 -17.23
C GLY A 622 -9.37 27.36 -16.71
N LEU A 623 -9.46 26.03 -16.59
CA LEU A 623 -8.43 25.21 -15.92
C LEU A 623 -7.03 25.39 -16.53
N VAL A 624 -6.92 25.41 -17.86
CA VAL A 624 -5.62 25.56 -18.54
C VAL A 624 -4.99 26.91 -18.21
N GLN A 625 -5.77 28.00 -18.19
CA GLN A 625 -5.24 29.32 -17.84
C GLN A 625 -4.78 29.37 -16.38
N LEU A 626 -5.44 28.64 -15.48
CA LEU A 626 -5.01 28.49 -14.09
C LEU A 626 -3.66 27.77 -13.99
N LEU A 627 -3.48 26.67 -14.73
CA LEU A 627 -2.24 25.88 -14.75
C LEU A 627 -1.06 26.62 -15.39
N LEU A 628 -1.34 27.47 -16.39
CA LEU A 628 -0.34 28.36 -16.98
C LEU A 628 0.11 29.43 -15.98
N LYS A 629 -0.84 30.03 -15.24
CA LYS A 629 -0.54 31.03 -14.20
C LYS A 629 0.27 30.46 -13.04
N SER A 630 0.06 29.19 -12.68
CA SER A 630 0.82 28.52 -11.62
C SER A 630 2.19 28.00 -12.05
N ASN A 631 2.57 28.17 -13.34
CA ASN A 631 3.82 27.66 -13.91
C ASN A 631 4.01 26.14 -13.77
N ALA A 632 2.91 25.38 -13.64
CA ALA A 632 2.91 23.93 -13.53
C ALA A 632 2.65 23.22 -14.87
N ALA A 633 2.28 23.96 -15.90
CA ALA A 633 1.94 23.43 -17.22
C ALA A 633 3.05 22.53 -17.81
N SER A 634 4.32 22.97 -17.77
CA SER A 634 5.41 22.21 -18.37
C SER A 634 5.70 20.90 -17.65
N SER A 635 5.68 20.88 -16.32
CA SER A 635 5.87 19.66 -15.54
C SER A 635 4.73 18.68 -15.79
N LEU A 636 3.48 19.14 -15.71
CA LEU A 636 2.32 18.26 -15.93
C LEU A 636 2.30 17.62 -17.33
N ILE A 637 2.75 18.33 -18.37
CA ILE A 637 2.87 17.73 -19.72
C ILE A 637 3.83 16.54 -19.70
N GLU A 638 4.99 16.70 -19.05
CA GLU A 638 6.00 15.65 -18.96
C GLU A 638 5.55 14.51 -18.04
N ASP A 639 4.90 14.84 -16.92
CA ASP A 639 4.42 13.89 -15.91
C ASP A 639 3.36 12.94 -16.47
N TYR A 640 2.37 13.45 -17.21
CA TYR A 640 1.35 12.62 -17.86
C TYR A 640 1.92 11.81 -19.04
N ALA A 641 2.91 12.35 -19.75
CA ALA A 641 3.60 11.62 -20.80
C ALA A 641 4.43 10.45 -20.25
N ALA A 642 5.17 10.68 -19.17
CA ALA A 642 5.96 9.68 -18.48
C ALA A 642 5.09 8.56 -17.89
N CYS A 643 3.98 8.92 -17.25
CA CYS A 643 3.01 7.94 -16.76
C CYS A 643 2.47 7.07 -17.90
N LEU A 644 2.06 7.68 -19.03
CA LEU A 644 1.56 6.92 -20.18
C LEU A 644 2.63 6.00 -20.81
N GLU A 645 3.88 6.48 -20.91
CA GLU A 645 5.00 5.71 -21.46
C GLU A 645 5.29 4.49 -20.58
N LEU A 646 5.48 4.71 -19.27
CA LEU A 646 5.75 3.67 -18.29
C LEU A 646 4.65 2.60 -18.28
N ARG A 647 3.37 3.01 -18.24
CA ARG A 647 2.24 2.06 -18.27
C ARG A 647 2.15 1.25 -19.56
N SER A 648 2.59 1.81 -20.69
CA SER A 648 2.61 1.08 -21.97
C SER A 648 3.73 0.03 -22.04
N GLU A 649 4.82 0.23 -21.28
CA GLU A 649 5.96 -0.69 -21.23
C GLU A 649 5.80 -1.78 -20.17
N GLU A 650 5.19 -1.44 -19.03
CA GLU A 650 4.93 -2.34 -17.92
C GLU A 650 3.98 -3.50 -18.28
N CYS A 651 4.18 -4.63 -17.60
CA CYS A 651 3.60 -5.92 -17.98
C CYS A 651 2.58 -6.45 -16.95
N GLN A 652 1.99 -5.57 -16.14
CA GLN A 652 1.07 -5.96 -15.08
C GLN A 652 -0.35 -6.13 -15.64
N ILE A 653 -0.97 -7.27 -15.34
CA ILE A 653 -2.38 -7.51 -15.67
C ILE A 653 -3.22 -6.82 -14.58
N ILE A 654 -3.88 -5.72 -14.94
CA ILE A 654 -4.87 -5.10 -14.06
C ILE A 654 -6.20 -5.85 -14.20
N GLU A 655 -6.82 -6.22 -13.07
CA GLU A 655 -8.09 -6.95 -13.04
C GLU A 655 -9.21 -6.24 -13.84
N ASN A 656 -9.29 -4.91 -13.71
CA ASN A 656 -10.12 -4.03 -14.53
C ASN A 656 -9.24 -3.16 -15.44
N SER A 657 -9.08 -3.56 -16.70
CA SER A 657 -8.29 -2.81 -17.68
C SER A 657 -8.81 -1.37 -17.95
N SER A 658 -10.04 -1.04 -17.54
CA SER A 658 -10.59 0.32 -17.58
C SER A 658 -10.02 1.25 -16.53
N ASP A 659 -9.49 0.72 -15.42
CA ASP A 659 -8.87 1.52 -14.36
C ASP A 659 -7.35 1.67 -14.55
N ASP A 660 -6.78 1.17 -15.65
CA ASP A 660 -5.36 1.39 -15.95
C ASP A 660 -5.07 2.90 -16.13
N PRO A 661 -4.04 3.47 -15.46
CA PRO A 661 -3.70 4.88 -15.60
C PRO A 661 -3.46 5.32 -17.05
N GLY A 662 -2.83 4.48 -17.90
CA GLY A 662 -2.63 4.77 -19.31
C GLY A 662 -3.95 4.84 -20.09
N VAL A 663 -4.89 3.94 -19.78
CA VAL A 663 -6.26 3.97 -20.32
C VAL A 663 -7.03 5.21 -19.86
N LEU A 664 -6.93 5.57 -18.58
CA LEU A 664 -7.56 6.78 -18.02
C LEU A 664 -7.00 8.07 -18.64
N ILE A 665 -5.69 8.14 -18.92
CA ILE A 665 -5.07 9.27 -19.62
C ILE A 665 -5.61 9.37 -21.06
N MET A 666 -5.73 8.24 -21.77
CA MET A 666 -6.32 8.24 -23.12
C MET A 666 -7.78 8.72 -23.11
N GLN A 667 -8.58 8.27 -22.14
CA GLN A 667 -9.97 8.74 -21.97
C GLN A 667 -10.03 10.22 -21.63
N LEU A 668 -9.20 10.71 -20.70
CA LEU A 668 -9.07 12.12 -20.38
C LEU A 668 -8.83 12.96 -21.64
N LEU A 669 -7.90 12.53 -22.49
CA LEU A 669 -7.57 13.24 -23.72
C LEU A 669 -8.75 13.24 -24.72
N ILE A 670 -9.42 12.10 -24.92
CA ILE A 670 -10.58 11.97 -25.81
C ILE A 670 -11.74 12.85 -25.33
N ASP A 671 -12.09 12.77 -24.04
CA ASP A 671 -13.22 13.48 -23.44
C ASP A 671 -13.03 15.02 -23.43
N ASN A 672 -11.81 15.50 -23.64
CA ASN A 672 -11.49 16.91 -23.68
C ASN A 672 -11.33 17.49 -25.09
N VAL A 673 -11.23 16.69 -26.16
CA VAL A 673 -11.04 17.20 -27.54
C VAL A 673 -12.10 18.25 -27.90
N SER A 674 -13.38 17.89 -27.76
CA SER A 674 -14.52 18.72 -28.16
C SER A 674 -14.86 19.87 -27.19
N ARG A 675 -14.10 20.02 -26.09
CA ARG A 675 -14.34 21.07 -25.09
C ARG A 675 -13.79 22.42 -25.57
N PRO A 676 -14.32 23.55 -25.08
CA PRO A 676 -13.86 24.88 -25.49
C PRO A 676 -12.34 25.05 -25.40
N ALA A 677 -11.73 25.52 -26.49
CA ALA A 677 -10.28 25.74 -26.55
C ALA A 677 -9.86 27.03 -25.80
N PRO A 678 -8.68 27.06 -25.15
CA PRO A 678 -7.78 25.94 -24.91
C PRO A 678 -8.27 25.03 -23.77
N ASN A 679 -8.05 23.72 -23.91
CA ASN A 679 -8.50 22.69 -22.97
C ASN A 679 -7.32 21.77 -22.60
N VAL A 680 -7.55 20.82 -21.69
CA VAL A 680 -6.50 19.92 -21.17
C VAL A 680 -5.81 19.12 -22.27
N THR A 681 -6.53 18.69 -23.30
CA THR A 681 -5.95 17.98 -24.45
C THR A 681 -4.97 18.87 -25.21
N HIS A 682 -5.35 20.13 -25.47
CA HIS A 682 -4.44 21.10 -26.10
C HIS A 682 -3.17 21.31 -25.28
N LEU A 683 -3.29 21.38 -23.94
CA LEU A 683 -2.15 21.51 -23.03
C LEU A 683 -1.23 20.27 -23.09
N LEU A 684 -1.76 19.07 -22.83
CA LEU A 684 -0.97 17.84 -22.70
C LEU A 684 -0.35 17.37 -24.02
N LEU A 685 -0.93 17.76 -25.16
CA LEU A 685 -0.33 17.53 -26.49
C LEU A 685 0.63 18.64 -26.93
N LYS A 686 0.76 19.70 -26.13
CA LYS A 686 1.62 20.86 -26.39
C LYS A 686 1.25 21.62 -27.66
N PHE A 687 -0.04 21.93 -27.81
CA PHE A 687 -0.49 22.94 -28.77
C PHE A 687 -0.02 24.34 -28.36
N ASP A 688 0.02 25.26 -29.32
CA ASP A 688 0.31 26.67 -29.03
C ASP A 688 -0.90 27.29 -28.32
N LEU A 689 -0.71 27.63 -27.04
CA LEU A 689 -1.73 28.22 -26.17
C LEU A 689 -1.64 29.75 -26.12
N ASP A 690 -0.58 30.35 -26.66
CA ASP A 690 -0.36 31.80 -26.66
C ASP A 690 -1.07 32.48 -27.85
N THR A 691 -1.20 31.77 -28.97
CA THR A 691 -1.85 32.28 -30.19
C THR A 691 -3.25 31.67 -30.42
N THR A 692 -3.37 30.73 -31.35
CA THR A 692 -4.59 30.01 -31.70
C THR A 692 -4.24 28.56 -31.97
N VAL A 693 -4.95 27.64 -31.34
CA VAL A 693 -4.72 26.20 -31.46
C VAL A 693 -4.71 25.75 -32.93
N GLU A 694 -5.62 26.27 -33.76
CA GLU A 694 -5.73 26.01 -35.22
C GLU A 694 -4.43 26.25 -36.00
N ARG A 695 -3.58 27.17 -35.55
CA ARG A 695 -2.32 27.56 -36.24
C ARG A 695 -1.09 26.88 -35.66
N THR A 696 -1.28 25.95 -34.73
CA THR A 696 -0.19 25.22 -34.10
C THR A 696 0.56 24.40 -35.13
N VAL A 697 1.89 24.44 -35.07
CA VAL A 697 2.74 23.48 -35.78
C VAL A 697 3.20 22.42 -34.79
N LEU A 698 2.61 21.22 -34.85
CA LEU A 698 2.93 20.14 -33.92
C LEU A 698 4.34 19.59 -34.16
N GLN A 699 5.13 19.50 -33.09
CA GLN A 699 6.54 19.08 -33.15
C GLN A 699 6.89 17.98 -32.13
N PRO A 700 6.24 16.79 -32.17
CA PRO A 700 6.46 15.74 -31.16
C PRO A 700 7.88 15.13 -31.18
N LYS A 701 8.71 15.44 -32.18
CA LYS A 701 10.15 15.07 -32.17
C LYS A 701 10.98 15.88 -31.19
N TYR A 702 10.62 17.13 -30.95
CA TYR A 702 11.40 18.05 -30.12
C TYR A 702 10.84 18.23 -28.72
N HIS A 703 9.59 17.80 -28.52
CA HIS A 703 8.90 17.96 -27.25
C HIS A 703 8.39 16.64 -26.72
N TYR A 704 8.83 16.32 -25.51
CA TYR A 704 8.25 15.24 -24.73
C TYR A 704 6.83 15.65 -24.29
N SER A 705 5.84 14.84 -24.64
CA SER A 705 4.41 15.10 -24.46
C SER A 705 3.61 13.82 -24.69
N CYS A 706 2.34 13.80 -24.28
CA CYS A 706 1.46 12.66 -24.55
C CYS A 706 1.36 12.38 -26.07
N LEU A 707 1.38 13.40 -26.93
CA LEU A 707 1.36 13.22 -28.38
C LEU A 707 2.53 12.39 -28.88
N LYS A 708 3.75 12.69 -28.41
CA LYS A 708 4.96 11.94 -28.78
C LYS A 708 4.82 10.47 -28.35
N VAL A 709 4.45 10.24 -27.10
CA VAL A 709 4.33 8.90 -26.52
C VAL A 709 3.26 8.08 -27.24
N ILE A 710 2.08 8.66 -27.52
CA ILE A 710 1.00 8.00 -28.26
C ILE A 710 1.47 7.57 -29.66
N LEU A 711 2.17 8.45 -30.39
CA LEU A 711 2.70 8.11 -31.71
C LEU A 711 3.74 6.98 -31.64
N GLU A 712 4.57 6.94 -30.61
CA GLU A 712 5.55 5.86 -30.41
C GLU A 712 4.90 4.53 -30.01
N ILE A 713 3.86 4.56 -29.15
CA ILE A 713 3.05 3.39 -28.78
C ILE A 713 2.41 2.81 -30.04
N LEU A 714 1.75 3.64 -30.85
CA LEU A 714 1.09 3.20 -32.07
C LEU A 714 2.06 2.77 -33.16
N ASP A 715 3.30 3.29 -33.17
CA ASP A 715 4.37 2.82 -34.05
C ASP A 715 4.79 1.38 -33.72
N LYS A 716 5.08 1.11 -32.44
CA LYS A 716 5.65 -0.15 -31.99
C LYS A 716 4.61 -1.25 -31.75
N LEU A 717 3.40 -0.89 -31.29
CA LEU A 717 2.29 -1.80 -30.92
C LEU A 717 2.73 -2.99 -30.05
N VAL A 718 3.52 -2.69 -29.02
CA VAL A 718 4.12 -3.70 -28.12
C VAL A 718 3.04 -4.35 -27.26
N LYS A 719 3.11 -5.68 -27.07
CA LYS A 719 2.25 -6.47 -26.17
C LYS A 719 0.74 -6.20 -26.38
N PRO A 720 0.17 -6.51 -27.56
CA PRO A 720 -1.22 -6.19 -27.87
C PRO A 720 -2.25 -6.83 -26.93
N ASP A 721 -1.95 -7.99 -26.33
CA ASP A 721 -2.86 -8.66 -25.38
C ASP A 721 -3.12 -7.82 -24.11
N VAL A 722 -2.12 -7.08 -23.62
CA VAL A 722 -2.23 -6.23 -22.43
C VAL A 722 -2.67 -4.82 -22.81
N ASN A 723 -2.02 -4.24 -23.83
CA ASN A 723 -2.22 -2.85 -24.23
C ASN A 723 -3.38 -2.65 -25.23
N ALA A 724 -4.30 -3.60 -25.32
CA ALA A 724 -5.38 -3.60 -26.32
C ALA A 724 -6.18 -2.28 -26.29
N LEU A 725 -6.59 -1.84 -25.09
CA LEU A 725 -7.37 -0.62 -24.92
C LEU A 725 -6.55 0.65 -25.21
N ILE A 726 -5.28 0.69 -24.80
CA ILE A 726 -4.38 1.82 -25.10
C ILE A 726 -4.21 1.97 -26.61
N HIS A 727 -4.01 0.86 -27.35
CA HIS A 727 -3.92 0.89 -28.80
C HIS A 727 -5.23 1.33 -29.46
N GLU A 728 -6.36 0.79 -29.00
CA GLU A 728 -7.70 1.17 -29.49
C GLU A 728 -7.97 2.66 -29.30
N PHE A 729 -7.79 3.16 -28.08
CA PHE A 729 -8.00 4.56 -27.76
C PHE A 729 -6.98 5.47 -28.43
N GLY A 730 -5.75 5.02 -28.66
CA GLY A 730 -4.78 5.77 -29.46
C GLY A 730 -5.26 6.04 -30.89
N PHE A 731 -5.81 5.03 -31.59
CA PHE A 731 -6.39 5.23 -32.92
C PHE A 731 -7.68 6.05 -32.90
N GLN A 732 -8.54 5.83 -31.90
CA GLN A 732 -9.73 6.66 -31.70
C GLN A 732 -9.35 8.12 -31.49
N PHE A 733 -8.38 8.38 -30.63
CA PHE A 733 -7.95 9.73 -30.27
C PHE A 733 -7.40 10.51 -31.47
N LEU A 734 -6.53 9.89 -32.26
CA LEU A 734 -6.06 10.51 -33.51
C LEU A 734 -7.21 10.80 -34.47
N TYR A 735 -8.21 9.92 -34.55
CA TYR A 735 -9.42 10.19 -35.33
C TYR A 735 -10.18 11.41 -34.82
N GLU A 736 -10.45 11.49 -33.51
CA GLU A 736 -11.20 12.61 -32.92
C GLU A 736 -10.47 13.95 -33.13
N LEU A 737 -9.14 13.98 -33.02
CA LEU A 737 -8.34 15.18 -33.34
C LEU A 737 -8.46 15.62 -34.80
N CYS A 738 -8.60 14.67 -35.73
CA CYS A 738 -8.79 14.94 -37.16
C CYS A 738 -10.23 15.32 -37.53
N VAL A 739 -11.21 15.09 -36.64
CA VAL A 739 -12.61 15.51 -36.83
C VAL A 739 -12.87 16.87 -36.23
N ASP A 740 -12.23 17.18 -35.11
CA ASP A 740 -12.44 18.44 -34.40
C ASP A 740 -11.98 19.66 -35.22
N PRO A 741 -12.81 20.71 -35.34
CA PRO A 741 -12.53 21.85 -36.22
C PRO A 741 -11.29 22.66 -35.82
N VAL A 742 -10.88 22.61 -34.55
CA VAL A 742 -9.76 23.40 -34.02
C VAL A 742 -8.44 22.63 -34.15
N THR A 743 -8.46 21.30 -33.98
CA THR A 743 -7.24 20.47 -34.02
C THR A 743 -6.99 19.79 -35.36
N CYS A 744 -7.96 19.77 -36.28
CA CYS A 744 -7.87 19.03 -37.54
C CYS A 744 -6.65 19.43 -38.37
N ASP A 745 -6.50 20.71 -38.74
CA ASP A 745 -5.42 21.15 -39.63
C ASP A 745 -4.02 20.81 -39.09
N PRO A 746 -3.64 21.18 -37.83
CA PRO A 746 -2.35 20.81 -37.26
C PRO A 746 -2.08 19.30 -37.22
N THR A 747 -3.11 18.51 -36.93
CA THR A 747 -2.99 17.05 -36.76
C THR A 747 -2.86 16.38 -38.13
N MET A 748 -3.67 16.78 -39.10
CA MET A 748 -3.64 16.28 -40.46
C MET A 748 -2.29 16.57 -41.13
N ASP A 749 -1.76 17.79 -40.98
CA ASP A 749 -0.43 18.17 -41.47
C ASP A 749 0.69 17.30 -40.86
N LEU A 750 0.60 17.00 -39.56
CA LEU A 750 1.56 16.15 -38.85
C LEU A 750 1.53 14.71 -39.38
N LEU A 751 0.34 14.11 -39.50
CA LEU A 751 0.17 12.70 -39.91
C LEU A 751 0.54 12.48 -41.38
N SER A 752 0.27 13.47 -42.24
CA SER A 752 0.62 13.49 -43.68
C SER A 752 2.09 13.77 -43.95
N ASN A 753 2.85 14.24 -42.96
CA ASN A 753 4.27 14.54 -43.12
C ASN A 753 5.06 13.27 -43.48
N LYS A 754 5.97 13.39 -44.46
CA LYS A 754 6.83 12.29 -44.97
C LYS A 754 7.65 11.59 -43.88
N LYS A 755 7.91 12.26 -42.76
CA LYS A 755 8.61 11.68 -41.61
C LYS A 755 7.77 10.68 -40.82
N TYR A 756 6.44 10.80 -40.84
CA TYR A 756 5.53 9.94 -40.08
C TYR A 756 4.81 8.94 -40.99
N GLN A 757 4.32 9.38 -42.16
CA GLN A 757 3.57 8.56 -43.13
C GLN A 757 2.52 7.66 -42.45
N PHE A 758 1.85 8.19 -41.42
CA PHE A 758 1.09 7.40 -40.45
C PHE A 758 -0.05 6.61 -41.11
N PHE A 759 -0.74 7.26 -42.06
CA PHE A 759 -1.87 6.68 -42.79
C PHE A 759 -1.56 5.33 -43.47
N ILE A 760 -0.37 5.18 -44.05
CA ILE A 760 -0.04 3.96 -44.82
C ILE A 760 0.62 2.92 -43.92
N LYS A 761 1.38 3.38 -42.93
CA LYS A 761 2.24 2.54 -42.06
C LYS A 761 1.47 1.40 -41.38
N HIS A 762 0.23 1.65 -40.97
CA HIS A 762 -0.59 0.69 -40.21
C HIS A 762 -1.57 -0.15 -41.07
N LEU A 763 -1.64 0.08 -42.39
CA LEU A 763 -2.57 -0.63 -43.28
C LEU A 763 -2.31 -2.14 -43.33
N ASP A 764 -1.05 -2.54 -43.40
CA ASP A 764 -0.68 -3.96 -43.49
C ASP A 764 -0.75 -4.68 -42.13
N THR A 765 -0.39 -3.99 -41.05
CA THR A 765 -0.29 -4.55 -39.68
C THR A 765 -1.63 -4.58 -38.96
N ILE A 766 -2.51 -3.59 -39.20
CA ILE A 766 -3.82 -3.50 -38.55
C ILE A 766 -4.93 -3.70 -39.56
N GLY A 767 -4.94 -2.93 -40.66
CA GLY A 767 -6.03 -2.93 -41.64
C GLY A 767 -6.32 -4.29 -42.28
N VAL A 768 -5.26 -5.05 -42.62
CA VAL A 768 -5.37 -6.28 -43.43
C VAL A 768 -4.91 -7.55 -42.69
N ALA A 769 -4.29 -7.42 -41.51
CA ALA A 769 -3.82 -8.55 -40.72
C ALA A 769 -4.95 -9.53 -40.34
N PRO A 770 -4.67 -10.81 -40.05
CA PRO A 770 -5.67 -11.72 -39.50
C PRO A 770 -6.08 -11.28 -38.08
N LEU A 771 -7.36 -11.43 -37.73
CA LEU A 771 -7.85 -11.13 -36.38
C LEU A 771 -7.45 -12.23 -35.38
N PRO A 772 -7.25 -11.89 -34.10
CA PRO A 772 -7.03 -12.87 -33.02
C PRO A 772 -8.11 -13.96 -32.98
N ARG A 773 -7.75 -15.16 -32.53
CA ARG A 773 -8.67 -16.30 -32.48
C ARG A 773 -9.82 -16.04 -31.51
N ARG A 774 -11.05 -16.40 -31.90
CA ARG A 774 -12.27 -16.17 -31.10
C ARG A 774 -12.25 -16.84 -29.73
N ASN A 775 -11.58 -17.98 -29.59
CA ASN A 775 -11.73 -18.86 -28.41
C ASN A 775 -10.77 -18.51 -27.26
N THR A 776 -9.73 -17.70 -27.51
CA THR A 776 -8.65 -17.44 -26.55
C THR A 776 -8.51 -15.97 -26.14
N SER A 777 -8.98 -15.01 -26.95
CA SER A 777 -8.82 -13.58 -26.65
C SER A 777 -9.92 -12.70 -27.26
N GLN A 778 -11.14 -12.84 -26.73
CA GLN A 778 -12.32 -12.09 -27.22
C GLN A 778 -12.15 -10.57 -27.05
N ALA A 779 -11.66 -10.09 -25.91
CA ALA A 779 -11.44 -8.67 -25.65
C ALA A 779 -10.43 -8.05 -26.64
N LEU A 780 -9.27 -8.70 -26.82
CA LEU A 780 -8.28 -8.27 -27.82
C LEU A 780 -8.86 -8.25 -29.24
N ARG A 781 -9.69 -9.25 -29.58
CA ARG A 781 -10.32 -9.30 -30.90
C ARG A 781 -11.28 -8.14 -31.13
N ILE A 782 -12.06 -7.75 -30.12
CA ILE A 782 -12.96 -6.58 -30.18
C ILE A 782 -12.13 -5.32 -30.37
N SER A 783 -11.11 -5.12 -29.54
CA SER A 783 -10.21 -3.98 -29.66
C SER A 783 -9.50 -3.91 -31.02
N SER A 784 -9.01 -5.04 -31.53
CA SER A 784 -8.40 -5.11 -32.88
C SER A 784 -9.37 -4.74 -34.01
N LEU A 785 -10.67 -4.99 -33.83
CA LEU A 785 -11.70 -4.56 -34.79
C LEU A 785 -11.94 -3.05 -34.70
N HIS A 786 -11.98 -2.49 -33.49
CA HIS A 786 -12.11 -1.05 -33.28
C HIS A 786 -10.89 -0.29 -33.82
N GLN A 787 -9.67 -0.76 -33.56
CA GLN A 787 -8.44 -0.21 -34.14
C GLN A 787 -8.52 -0.13 -35.67
N ARG A 788 -9.01 -1.19 -36.34
CA ARG A 788 -9.24 -1.17 -37.80
C ARG A 788 -10.28 -0.16 -38.22
N ALA A 789 -11.39 -0.08 -37.50
CA ALA A 789 -12.47 0.84 -37.82
C ALA A 789 -11.97 2.30 -37.74
N TRP A 790 -11.27 2.64 -36.65
CA TRP A 790 -10.68 3.97 -36.46
C TRP A 790 -9.63 4.31 -37.51
N LEU A 791 -8.73 3.37 -37.84
CA LEU A 791 -7.76 3.56 -38.93
C LEU A 791 -8.46 3.83 -40.27
N LEU A 792 -9.50 3.08 -40.62
CA LEU A 792 -10.23 3.29 -41.88
C LEU A 792 -10.96 4.63 -41.90
N LYS A 793 -11.51 5.06 -40.77
CA LYS A 793 -12.12 6.38 -40.64
C LYS A 793 -11.09 7.51 -40.80
N LEU A 794 -9.89 7.37 -40.23
CA LEU A 794 -8.78 8.31 -40.43
C LEU A 794 -8.40 8.44 -41.91
N LEU A 795 -8.29 7.31 -42.62
CA LEU A 795 -8.02 7.31 -44.06
C LEU A 795 -9.13 7.97 -44.87
N ALA A 796 -10.39 7.77 -44.46
CA ALA A 796 -11.53 8.42 -45.10
C ALA A 796 -11.47 9.95 -44.95
N ILE A 797 -11.06 10.45 -43.78
CA ILE A 797 -10.90 11.89 -43.52
C ILE A 797 -9.84 12.50 -44.43
N GLU A 798 -8.64 11.92 -44.50
CA GLU A 798 -7.56 12.42 -45.38
C GLU A 798 -8.00 12.45 -46.85
N LEU A 799 -8.69 11.41 -47.34
CA LEU A 799 -9.20 11.37 -48.70
C LEU A 799 -10.31 12.39 -48.98
N HIS A 800 -11.03 12.83 -47.95
CA HIS A 800 -12.17 13.73 -48.09
C HIS A 800 -11.79 15.21 -47.90
N ILE A 801 -10.98 15.50 -46.90
CA ILE A 801 -10.68 16.85 -46.40
C ILE A 801 -9.25 17.29 -46.76
N GLY A 802 -8.34 16.36 -47.09
CA GLY A 802 -6.95 16.66 -47.37
C GLY A 802 -6.76 17.77 -48.41
N ASP A 803 -5.98 18.79 -48.06
CA ASP A 803 -5.74 19.94 -48.94
C ASP A 803 -4.86 19.53 -50.13
N MET A 804 -5.47 19.40 -51.30
CA MET A 804 -4.79 19.04 -52.54
C MET A 804 -3.77 20.10 -53.01
N SER A 805 -3.79 21.30 -52.42
CA SER A 805 -2.79 22.34 -52.65
C SER A 805 -1.46 22.05 -51.92
N SER A 806 -1.53 21.35 -50.78
CA SER A 806 -0.37 20.88 -50.02
C SER A 806 0.25 19.63 -50.65
N SER A 807 1.57 19.65 -50.85
CA SER A 807 2.28 18.50 -51.44
C SER A 807 2.19 17.25 -50.58
N ASN A 808 2.15 17.40 -49.25
CA ASN A 808 2.13 16.28 -48.31
C ASN A 808 0.79 15.53 -48.38
N HIS A 809 -0.33 16.24 -48.29
CA HIS A 809 -1.68 15.67 -48.39
C HIS A 809 -1.94 15.01 -49.73
N ARG A 810 -1.53 15.66 -50.83
CA ARG A 810 -1.65 15.06 -52.18
C ARG A 810 -0.88 13.74 -52.30
N GLU A 811 0.34 13.68 -51.78
CA GLU A 811 1.15 12.46 -51.78
C GLU A 811 0.55 11.38 -50.85
N ALA A 812 0.03 11.76 -49.68
CA ALA A 812 -0.65 10.85 -48.77
C ALA A 812 -1.90 10.23 -49.42
N CYS A 813 -2.80 11.04 -49.97
CA CYS A 813 -3.99 10.59 -50.69
C CYS A 813 -3.68 9.64 -51.85
N GLN A 814 -2.69 9.99 -52.69
CA GLN A 814 -2.25 9.13 -53.80
C GLN A 814 -1.74 7.78 -53.31
N SER A 815 -0.97 7.79 -52.22
CA SER A 815 -0.38 6.59 -51.65
C SER A 815 -1.43 5.70 -50.97
N ILE A 816 -2.41 6.29 -50.27
CA ILE A 816 -3.57 5.56 -49.71
C ILE A 816 -4.34 4.87 -50.83
N LEU A 817 -4.69 5.59 -51.90
CA LEU A 817 -5.41 5.02 -53.06
C LEU A 817 -4.59 3.92 -53.75
N ALA A 818 -3.29 4.13 -53.92
CA ALA A 818 -2.40 3.12 -54.50
C ALA A 818 -2.39 1.83 -53.67
N HIS A 819 -2.29 1.95 -52.33
CA HIS A 819 -2.28 0.78 -51.44
C HIS A 819 -3.62 0.05 -51.41
N LEU A 820 -4.74 0.79 -51.36
CA LEU A 820 -6.10 0.23 -51.33
C LEU A 820 -6.49 -0.45 -52.64
N LEU A 821 -6.08 0.09 -53.79
CA LEU A 821 -6.44 -0.39 -55.12
C LEU A 821 -5.39 -1.33 -55.74
N GLY A 822 -4.28 -1.59 -55.05
CA GLY A 822 -3.22 -2.50 -55.50
C GLY A 822 -2.30 -1.92 -56.59
N GLY A 823 -2.18 -0.59 -56.66
CA GLY A 823 -1.21 0.10 -57.50
C GLY A 823 0.21 -0.05 -56.96
N LYS A 824 1.20 -0.21 -57.85
CA LYS A 824 2.63 -0.19 -57.45
C LYS A 824 2.96 1.18 -56.88
N VAL A 825 3.40 1.23 -55.62
CA VAL A 825 4.05 2.41 -55.04
C VAL A 825 5.30 2.71 -55.88
N VAL A 826 5.28 3.77 -56.66
CA VAL A 826 6.47 4.26 -57.37
C VAL A 826 7.30 5.00 -56.33
N GLY A 827 8.40 4.39 -55.89
CA GLY A 827 9.34 5.03 -54.98
C GLY A 827 9.88 6.32 -55.61
N ILE A 828 9.67 7.44 -54.94
CA ILE A 828 10.38 8.69 -55.24
C ILE A 828 11.58 8.72 -54.28
N GLY A 829 12.77 8.76 -54.88
CA GLY A 829 14.04 8.36 -54.27
C GLY A 829 14.47 9.14 -53.03
N THR A 830 15.20 8.44 -52.18
CA THR A 830 16.01 8.99 -51.09
C THR A 830 17.44 8.51 -51.27
N ASP A 831 18.33 9.41 -51.69
CA ASP A 831 19.74 9.33 -51.31
C ASP A 831 19.85 9.73 -49.82
N GLY A 832 20.65 8.98 -49.05
CA GLY A 832 21.21 9.42 -47.76
C GLY A 832 20.76 8.64 -46.51
N ASP A 833 21.61 7.70 -46.11
CA ASP A 833 21.87 7.14 -44.77
C ASP A 833 20.74 6.48 -43.96
N VAL A 834 20.75 5.14 -44.02
CA VAL A 834 20.10 4.23 -43.07
C VAL A 834 21.15 3.72 -42.09
N SER A 835 21.05 4.12 -40.83
CA SER A 835 21.66 3.42 -39.69
C SER A 835 20.73 2.32 -39.18
N HIS A 836 21.32 1.14 -39.04
CA HIS A 836 20.74 -0.18 -38.78
C HIS A 836 19.85 -0.32 -37.53
N SER A 837 18.83 -1.18 -37.64
CA SER A 837 18.34 -2.01 -36.52
C SER A 837 18.11 -3.46 -37.00
N PRO A 838 18.22 -4.47 -36.11
CA PRO A 838 18.75 -5.79 -36.46
C PRO A 838 17.69 -6.80 -36.94
N SER A 839 18.13 -7.62 -37.88
CA SER A 839 17.43 -8.76 -38.46
C SER A 839 17.22 -9.91 -37.46
N LEU A 840 15.98 -10.39 -37.34
CA LEU A 840 15.67 -11.76 -36.92
C LEU A 840 15.66 -12.66 -38.16
N LYS A 841 16.68 -13.53 -38.28
CA LYS A 841 16.76 -14.62 -39.26
C LYS A 841 16.07 -15.87 -38.70
N ASN A 842 15.14 -16.45 -39.46
CA ASN A 842 15.27 -17.80 -40.03
C ASN A 842 13.98 -18.26 -40.73
N GLY A 843 14.11 -18.85 -41.92
CA GLY A 843 13.04 -19.57 -42.63
C GLY A 843 13.02 -19.27 -44.13
N ALA A 844 13.55 -20.19 -44.92
CA ALA A 844 13.86 -20.04 -46.34
C ALA A 844 12.64 -20.05 -47.29
N GLU A 845 12.88 -19.50 -48.48
CA GLU A 845 12.19 -19.71 -49.77
C GLU A 845 10.69 -19.35 -49.87
N TYR A 846 10.40 -18.20 -50.49
CA TYR A 846 9.43 -18.07 -51.59
C TYR A 846 9.58 -16.69 -52.24
N THR A 847 10.26 -16.64 -53.38
CA THR A 847 10.16 -15.54 -54.36
C THR A 847 8.77 -15.57 -54.99
N GLY A 848 7.78 -15.04 -54.27
CA GLY A 848 6.40 -14.91 -54.73
C GLY A 848 6.03 -13.44 -54.85
N THR A 849 5.86 -12.97 -56.08
CA THR A 849 5.18 -11.72 -56.44
C THR A 849 3.92 -11.53 -55.58
N ARG A 850 3.95 -10.60 -54.62
CA ARG A 850 2.80 -10.24 -53.76
C ARG A 850 1.71 -9.59 -54.62
N THR A 851 0.87 -10.42 -55.20
CA THR A 851 -0.42 -10.03 -55.75
C THR A 851 -1.41 -9.95 -54.59
N ILE A 852 -1.81 -8.74 -54.20
CA ILE A 852 -2.95 -8.55 -53.32
C ILE A 852 -4.16 -9.16 -54.04
N ARG A 853 -4.66 -10.30 -53.54
CA ARG A 853 -5.83 -10.98 -54.11
C ARG A 853 -7.00 -9.99 -54.14
N LYS A 854 -7.66 -9.84 -55.30
CA LYS A 854 -8.85 -8.99 -55.52
C LYS A 854 -9.90 -9.12 -54.40
N SER A 855 -10.01 -10.27 -53.72
CA SER A 855 -10.92 -10.49 -52.59
C SER A 855 -10.64 -9.62 -51.35
N LYS A 856 -9.40 -9.14 -51.12
CA LYS A 856 -9.07 -8.21 -50.03
C LYS A 856 -9.51 -6.78 -50.31
N VAL A 857 -9.46 -6.36 -51.58
CA VAL A 857 -9.94 -5.03 -52.01
C VAL A 857 -11.44 -4.92 -51.77
N TRP A 858 -12.23 -5.92 -52.22
CA TRP A 858 -13.69 -5.95 -52.01
C TRP A 858 -14.11 -5.91 -50.53
N PHE A 859 -13.31 -6.48 -49.62
CA PHE A 859 -13.61 -6.48 -48.18
C PHE A 859 -13.35 -5.11 -47.52
N VAL A 860 -12.34 -4.38 -47.99
CA VAL A 860 -12.07 -3.02 -47.51
C VAL A 860 -13.08 -2.03 -48.11
N THR A 861 -13.42 -2.17 -49.40
CA THR A 861 -14.43 -1.32 -50.06
C THR A 861 -15.84 -1.52 -49.48
N SER A 862 -16.20 -2.74 -49.06
CA SER A 862 -17.48 -2.99 -48.39
C SER A 862 -17.54 -2.40 -46.97
N MET A 863 -16.43 -2.35 -46.24
CA MET A 863 -16.38 -1.66 -44.94
C MET A 863 -16.47 -0.13 -45.06
N PHE A 864 -15.85 0.46 -46.09
CA PHE A 864 -16.03 1.89 -46.39
C PHE A 864 -17.50 2.26 -46.66
N TYR A 865 -18.29 1.34 -47.24
CA TYR A 865 -19.72 1.53 -47.51
C TYR A 865 -20.62 1.36 -46.27
N VAL A 866 -20.14 0.69 -45.22
CA VAL A 866 -20.90 0.47 -43.97
C VAL A 866 -20.64 1.56 -42.93
N SER A 867 -19.40 2.11 -42.86
CA SER A 867 -19.05 3.21 -41.94
C SER A 867 -19.52 4.60 -42.38
N SER A 868 -20.01 4.77 -43.62
CA SER A 868 -20.42 6.06 -44.19
C SER A 868 -21.94 6.33 -44.07
N LYS A 869 -22.69 5.51 -43.32
CA LYS A 869 -24.06 5.89 -42.92
C LYS A 869 -23.99 6.74 -41.65
N PRO A 870 -24.62 7.93 -41.61
CA PRO A 870 -24.78 8.66 -40.37
C PRO A 870 -25.65 7.82 -39.43
N ILE A 871 -25.10 7.44 -38.28
CA ILE A 871 -25.93 7.09 -37.12
C ILE A 871 -26.50 8.43 -36.65
N VAL A 872 -27.65 8.78 -37.22
CA VAL A 872 -28.50 9.84 -36.68
C VAL A 872 -28.98 9.34 -35.33
N ASN A 873 -28.42 9.88 -34.26
CA ASN A 873 -29.04 9.83 -32.95
C ASN A 873 -30.38 10.58 -33.06
N LEU A 874 -31.46 9.82 -33.04
CA LEU A 874 -32.80 10.28 -32.66
C LEU A 874 -33.10 9.63 -31.30
N PRO A 875 -33.81 10.35 -30.42
CA PRO A 875 -33.61 10.37 -28.96
C PRO A 875 -33.71 9.02 -28.25
#